data_AF-A0A161XX33-F1
#
_entry.id   AF-A0A161XX33-F1
#
_cell.length_a   1.000
_cell.length_b   1.000
_cell.length_c   1.000
_cell.angle_alpha   90.00
_cell.angle_beta   90.00
_cell.angle_gamma   90.00
#
_symmetry.space_group_name_H-M   'P 1'
#
loop_
_entity.id
_entity.type
_entity.pdbx_description
1 polymer ?
#
loop_
_entity_poly.entity_id
_entity_poly.type
_entity_poly.pdbx_seq_one_letter_code
_entity_poly.pdbx_strand_id
1 'polypeptide(L)'
;MAVSMRDLDSAFQGAGQKAYPLNHSGLEIWRIESFRPVPVSKSLHGKFFTGDSYVILKTTALKSGAVRHDIHYWLGKDTSQDESGTAAIKTIELDAVLGGRAVQYREVQGHESDKFLSYFKPCIIPQEGGVASGFDHTEAEEHKTRLYVCRGKHVVQVKEASLFNGSNSSIQERAKALEVVQYIKDTYHDGKCEIAAIEDGKLMADAETGEFWGLFGGFAPLPRKTATVDVNDTGDVSTRLFGVVKGQHEPLDVESLKREQLDTYKCYLLDCGSEIFVWMGRNTSLDERKSASGAAEELLHTVHRPKTQVVRVMEGFETVMFRSKFNSWPQSTDVTVSEEGRGKVAALLKRQGVNVKGLLKATPEKEEPQSYIDCTGNLQVWRMDAEGKIPLTGSSMSKFFSGDCYIFQYTYPGELGDQYLVGTWFGEQSVEEDRNSATLQASKMVESLKFLPVQARICEGNESIQFFSIFQSFLVFKGGVSANYKMYIAEKELPDVTYSEDGLALFRVQGTGPENMQAIQVEAVASSLNSSHGYILHNGSSLFTWLGNLTTSEDQELVERLLDLIKPNVQPKPQKEGSESEQFWDMLGGKSEYPSQKVGRDVESDPHLFSCSFTNVMQVKEIYNFDQDDLMTEDIFILDCHSEIYVWVGQQANSKYRRDALTIGQKFLECDFLLEKLCGQAPIYIITEGSEPTFFTRFFTWDSTKSAMHGNSFQRKLAVVKNGGTPLLDKPKRRTPVSYGGRSAALPEISQRSRSVSFSPERVRVRGRSPAFNALAAAFENSNTRNMSTPPPIVKKLYPKSGSADSAKSVSRSSPITTLTSSFDKPAEDTSIPHLVKDAESKKAPINNITEAITIQEDVKEGEADDDEELVTYPYERLTKLSNNPVTDIDVTKREVYLYGAHVTSWKNDYGEELLFVSNKPPKAIRGGIPICFPQFSSHGSLDQHGFARNRVWSIDSDPPPFPTSSSSKAFVDLILKPSDDDLKIWPHSFEFRLRITLGPGGDLMLTSRIRNTNTDGKPFTFTFAYHTYFSVSDIRGYCLQHIILPSYLLVFSEVRVEGLETLDYLDNLQNKERFTEQGDALTFESEVDKIYLSTPTKIAILDHEKKRTFVIRKDGLPDAVVWNPWDKRAKAIVDLGDEEYKHMLCVEAAAVEKPITLKPGEEWRGRQELSAVPSSYCSGQLDPRRVLGS
;
A
#
# COMPACT_ATOMS: atom_id res chain seq x y z
N MET A 1 -25.61 -18.17 -22.60
CA MET A 1 -26.95 -17.67 -23.01
C MET A 1 -27.19 -16.31 -22.36
N ALA A 2 -28.12 -15.49 -22.86
CA ALA A 2 -28.47 -14.23 -22.20
C ALA A 2 -29.46 -14.50 -21.06
N VAL A 3 -29.05 -14.29 -19.81
CA VAL A 3 -29.96 -14.26 -18.66
C VAL A 3 -30.86 -13.03 -18.78
N SER A 4 -32.14 -13.17 -18.47
CA SER A 4 -33.08 -12.04 -18.44
C SER A 4 -32.67 -11.07 -17.33
N MET A 5 -32.21 -9.88 -17.68
CA MET A 5 -31.80 -8.85 -16.70
C MET A 5 -32.98 -8.24 -15.92
N ARG A 6 -34.20 -8.77 -16.07
CA ARG A 6 -35.39 -8.35 -15.31
C ARG A 6 -35.56 -9.09 -13.99
N ASP A 7 -34.89 -10.23 -13.86
CA ASP A 7 -35.06 -11.18 -12.76
C ASP A 7 -33.83 -11.17 -11.81
N LEU A 8 -32.98 -10.15 -11.94
CA LEU A 8 -31.75 -9.95 -11.17
C LEU A 8 -31.93 -8.89 -10.08
N ASP A 9 -31.23 -9.06 -8.97
CA ASP A 9 -31.27 -8.15 -7.84
C ASP A 9 -30.66 -6.78 -8.15
N SER A 10 -31.33 -5.70 -7.75
CA SER A 10 -30.88 -4.32 -8.01
C SER A 10 -29.55 -4.00 -7.33
N ALA A 11 -29.24 -4.62 -6.19
CA ALA A 11 -28.00 -4.38 -5.45
C ALA A 11 -26.72 -4.87 -6.16
N PHE A 12 -26.85 -5.69 -7.20
CA PHE A 12 -25.72 -6.19 -8.01
C PHE A 12 -25.52 -5.40 -9.33
N GLN A 13 -26.30 -4.34 -9.57
CA GLN A 13 -26.12 -3.51 -10.76
C GLN A 13 -24.79 -2.74 -10.69
N GLY A 14 -23.86 -3.05 -11.61
CA GLY A 14 -22.52 -2.47 -11.65
C GLY A 14 -21.47 -3.17 -10.78
N ALA A 15 -21.84 -4.25 -10.07
CA ALA A 15 -20.88 -5.07 -9.31
C ALA A 15 -19.77 -5.61 -10.22
N GLY A 16 -18.52 -5.54 -9.77
CA GLY A 16 -17.33 -5.96 -10.53
C GLY A 16 -17.00 -5.11 -11.77
N GLN A 17 -17.73 -4.03 -12.05
CA GLN A 17 -17.52 -3.16 -13.24
C GLN A 17 -16.65 -1.92 -12.95
N LYS A 18 -16.20 -1.74 -11.71
CA LYS A 18 -15.33 -0.63 -11.31
C LYS A 18 -13.91 -0.86 -11.86
N ALA A 19 -13.44 0.08 -12.68
CA ALA A 19 -12.09 0.05 -13.24
C ALA A 19 -11.06 0.53 -12.19
N TYR A 20 -10.44 -0.43 -11.52
CA TYR A 20 -9.26 -0.22 -10.68
C TYR A 20 -8.02 -0.02 -11.56
N PRO A 21 -6.98 0.72 -11.12
CA PRO A 21 -5.68 0.71 -11.77
C PRO A 21 -5.07 -0.70 -11.84
N LEU A 22 -4.03 -0.91 -12.66
CA LEU A 22 -3.23 -2.13 -12.55
C LEU A 22 -2.71 -2.29 -11.11
N ASN A 23 -2.53 -3.55 -10.70
CA ASN A 23 -2.15 -3.97 -9.34
C ASN A 23 -3.16 -3.60 -8.22
N HIS A 24 -4.30 -2.98 -8.53
CA HIS A 24 -5.35 -2.67 -7.55
C HIS A 24 -6.55 -3.62 -7.69
N SER A 25 -7.06 -4.13 -6.56
CA SER A 25 -8.09 -5.18 -6.54
C SER A 25 -9.28 -4.82 -5.64
N GLY A 26 -10.45 -4.64 -6.25
CA GLY A 26 -11.69 -4.26 -5.59
C GLY A 26 -12.24 -5.30 -4.63
N LEU A 27 -12.82 -4.82 -3.53
CA LEU A 27 -13.63 -5.61 -2.61
C LEU A 27 -15.00 -4.95 -2.47
N GLU A 28 -16.06 -5.72 -2.70
CA GLU A 28 -17.45 -5.30 -2.53
C GLU A 28 -18.14 -6.31 -1.61
N ILE A 29 -18.91 -5.85 -0.61
CA ILE A 29 -19.53 -6.69 0.42
C ILE A 29 -21.01 -6.34 0.54
N TRP A 30 -21.85 -7.35 0.65
CA TRP A 30 -23.28 -7.25 0.97
C TRP A 30 -23.62 -8.14 2.16
N ARG A 31 -24.42 -7.63 3.09
CA ARG A 31 -25.05 -8.39 4.18
C ARG A 31 -26.39 -8.93 3.67
N ILE A 32 -26.79 -10.13 4.07
CA ILE A 32 -28.13 -10.64 3.76
C ILE A 32 -29.08 -10.16 4.84
N GLU A 33 -30.06 -9.34 4.43
CA GLU A 33 -31.07 -8.75 5.31
C GLU A 33 -32.45 -9.02 4.69
N SER A 34 -33.35 -9.69 5.41
CA SER A 34 -34.71 -10.00 4.92
C SER A 34 -34.75 -10.57 3.49
N PHE A 35 -33.96 -11.62 3.24
CA PHE A 35 -33.79 -12.28 1.94
C PHE A 35 -33.16 -11.43 0.81
N ARG A 36 -32.54 -10.28 1.12
CA ARG A 36 -31.92 -9.38 0.12
C ARG A 36 -30.47 -9.01 0.45
N PRO A 37 -29.59 -8.86 -0.56
CA PRO A 37 -28.23 -8.36 -0.38
C PRO A 37 -28.22 -6.83 -0.21
N VAL A 38 -27.81 -6.35 0.97
CA VAL A 38 -27.68 -4.92 1.30
C VAL A 38 -26.20 -4.53 1.33
N PRO A 39 -25.74 -3.52 0.54
CA PRO A 39 -24.32 -3.17 0.46
C PRO A 39 -23.74 -2.66 1.80
N VAL A 40 -22.61 -3.22 2.22
CA VAL A 40 -21.91 -2.85 3.45
C VAL A 40 -20.92 -1.72 3.17
N SER A 41 -20.94 -0.66 4.00
CA SER A 41 -19.99 0.46 3.93
C SER A 41 -18.54 -0.01 4.03
N LYS A 42 -17.63 0.60 3.25
CA LYS A 42 -16.18 0.34 3.31
C LYS A 42 -15.59 0.45 4.73
N SER A 43 -16.12 1.36 5.55
CA SER A 43 -15.70 1.55 6.95
C SER A 43 -16.06 0.40 7.89
N LEU A 44 -16.83 -0.58 7.40
CA LEU A 44 -17.30 -1.76 8.13
C LEU A 44 -16.81 -3.07 7.46
N HIS A 45 -16.03 -3.00 6.39
CA HIS A 45 -15.44 -4.20 5.78
C HIS A 45 -14.50 -4.87 6.79
N GLY A 46 -14.67 -6.18 7.00
CA GLY A 46 -14.00 -6.92 8.08
C GLY A 46 -14.80 -7.06 9.38
N LYS A 47 -15.90 -6.31 9.56
CA LYS A 47 -16.83 -6.47 10.68
C LYS A 47 -18.00 -7.37 10.26
N PHE A 48 -18.00 -8.59 10.78
CA PHE A 48 -19.00 -9.62 10.51
C PHE A 48 -19.77 -9.98 11.79
N PHE A 49 -21.08 -10.16 11.69
CA PHE A 49 -21.92 -10.59 12.81
C PHE A 49 -22.15 -12.11 12.81
N THR A 50 -22.01 -12.74 13.97
CA THR A 50 -22.12 -14.19 14.20
C THR A 50 -23.49 -14.77 13.82
N GLY A 51 -24.56 -13.96 13.88
CA GLY A 51 -25.92 -14.31 13.46
C GLY A 51 -26.23 -14.04 11.98
N ASP A 52 -25.32 -13.48 11.19
CA ASP A 52 -25.62 -13.00 9.83
C ASP A 52 -24.89 -13.80 8.74
N SER A 53 -25.42 -13.70 7.51
CA SER A 53 -24.80 -14.23 6.30
C SER A 53 -24.43 -13.10 5.34
N TYR A 54 -23.30 -13.23 4.63
CA TYR A 54 -22.75 -12.18 3.77
C TYR A 54 -22.33 -12.73 2.40
N VAL A 55 -22.35 -11.87 1.38
CA VAL A 55 -21.77 -12.11 0.05
C VAL A 55 -20.65 -11.10 -0.19
N ILE A 56 -19.50 -11.55 -0.68
CA ILE A 56 -18.27 -10.79 -0.85
C ILE A 56 -17.75 -11.03 -2.27
N LEU A 57 -17.57 -9.96 -3.06
CA LEU A 57 -16.93 -10.02 -4.36
C LEU A 57 -15.53 -9.42 -4.27
N LYS A 58 -14.50 -10.26 -4.48
CA LYS A 58 -13.15 -9.80 -4.81
C LYS A 58 -13.04 -9.71 -6.34
N THR A 59 -12.57 -8.58 -6.84
CA THR A 59 -12.34 -8.33 -8.27
C THR A 59 -10.89 -7.91 -8.46
N THR A 60 -10.12 -8.73 -9.19
CA THR A 60 -8.69 -8.51 -9.43
C THR A 60 -8.47 -8.25 -10.92
N ALA A 61 -7.91 -7.09 -11.25
CA ALA A 61 -7.39 -6.84 -12.59
C ALA A 61 -6.07 -7.61 -12.76
N LEU A 62 -5.97 -8.39 -13.83
CA LEU A 62 -4.78 -9.15 -14.21
C LEU A 62 -3.93 -8.33 -15.18
N LYS A 63 -2.61 -8.52 -15.19
CA LYS A 63 -1.70 -7.82 -16.13
C LYS A 63 -2.05 -8.03 -17.61
N SER A 64 -2.71 -9.14 -17.94
CA SER A 64 -3.26 -9.42 -19.28
C SER A 64 -4.43 -8.50 -19.70
N GLY A 65 -4.87 -7.58 -18.85
CA GLY A 65 -6.07 -6.76 -19.05
C GLY A 65 -7.38 -7.54 -18.87
N ALA A 66 -7.30 -8.82 -18.51
CA ALA A 66 -8.44 -9.61 -18.06
C ALA A 66 -8.80 -9.26 -16.61
N VAL A 67 -10.02 -9.60 -16.20
CA VAL A 67 -10.51 -9.39 -14.83
C VAL A 67 -10.94 -10.73 -14.26
N ARG A 68 -10.34 -11.09 -13.13
CA ARG A 68 -10.71 -12.25 -12.32
C ARG A 68 -11.71 -11.83 -11.25
N HIS A 69 -12.74 -12.65 -11.05
CA HIS A 69 -13.72 -12.48 -9.98
C HIS A 69 -13.68 -13.71 -9.07
N ASP A 70 -13.62 -13.49 -7.76
CA ASP A 70 -13.73 -14.52 -6.74
C ASP A 70 -14.87 -14.08 -5.78
N ILE A 71 -15.98 -14.82 -5.77
CA ILE A 71 -17.14 -14.54 -4.90
C ILE A 71 -17.08 -15.48 -3.70
N HIS A 72 -17.01 -14.92 -2.50
CA HIS A 72 -17.11 -15.67 -1.26
C HIS A 72 -18.49 -15.39 -0.64
N TYR A 73 -19.13 -16.40 -0.04
CA TYR A 73 -20.24 -16.17 0.88
C TYR A 73 -19.85 -16.69 2.26
N TRP A 74 -19.95 -15.83 3.26
CA TRP A 74 -19.55 -16.11 4.63
C TRP A 74 -20.78 -16.34 5.48
N LEU A 75 -20.77 -17.45 6.21
CA LEU A 75 -21.86 -17.90 7.05
C LEU A 75 -21.47 -17.78 8.53
N GLY A 76 -22.18 -16.94 9.26
CA GLY A 76 -22.09 -16.84 10.71
C GLY A 76 -22.48 -18.15 11.40
N LYS A 77 -21.84 -18.44 12.53
CA LYS A 77 -22.04 -19.67 13.32
C LYS A 77 -23.49 -19.86 13.78
N ASP A 78 -24.20 -18.75 14.05
CA ASP A 78 -25.57 -18.74 14.55
C ASP A 78 -26.57 -18.14 13.52
N THR A 79 -26.17 -18.05 12.24
CA THR A 79 -27.04 -17.52 11.18
C THR A 79 -28.17 -18.46 10.80
N SER A 80 -29.28 -17.90 10.31
CA SER A 80 -30.44 -18.72 9.97
C SER A 80 -30.22 -19.56 8.71
N GLN A 81 -30.97 -20.67 8.60
CA GLN A 81 -31.00 -21.50 7.39
C GLN A 81 -31.50 -20.71 6.15
N ASP A 82 -32.39 -19.75 6.37
CA ASP A 82 -32.98 -18.92 5.32
C ASP A 82 -31.99 -17.85 4.80
N GLU A 83 -31.22 -17.20 5.68
CA GLU A 83 -30.20 -16.22 5.28
C GLU A 83 -28.98 -16.89 4.62
N SER A 84 -28.53 -18.03 5.16
CA SER A 84 -27.43 -18.81 4.57
C SER A 84 -27.81 -19.43 3.22
N GLY A 85 -29.03 -19.96 3.09
CA GLY A 85 -29.59 -20.40 1.81
C GLY A 85 -29.72 -19.24 0.80
N THR A 86 -30.14 -18.05 1.26
CA THR A 86 -30.17 -16.84 0.44
C THR A 86 -28.79 -16.43 -0.03
N ALA A 87 -27.77 -16.42 0.83
CA ALA A 87 -26.40 -16.05 0.46
C ALA A 87 -25.85 -16.94 -0.66
N ALA A 88 -26.07 -18.26 -0.57
CA ALA A 88 -25.69 -19.22 -1.60
C ALA A 88 -26.42 -18.97 -2.93
N ILE A 89 -27.73 -18.70 -2.90
CA ILE A 89 -28.52 -18.37 -4.10
C ILE A 89 -28.03 -17.05 -4.74
N LYS A 90 -27.77 -16.02 -3.92
CA LYS A 90 -27.34 -14.69 -4.36
C LYS A 90 -25.93 -14.69 -4.94
N THR A 91 -25.05 -15.57 -4.47
CA THR A 91 -23.72 -15.81 -5.07
C THR A 91 -23.82 -16.31 -6.51
N ILE A 92 -24.75 -17.23 -6.78
CA ILE A 92 -24.97 -17.79 -8.13
C ILE A 92 -25.62 -16.74 -9.06
N GLU A 93 -26.53 -15.92 -8.52
CA GLU A 93 -27.11 -14.78 -9.25
C GLU A 93 -26.03 -13.72 -9.60
N LEU A 94 -25.12 -13.41 -8.68
CA LEU A 94 -24.02 -12.47 -8.90
C LEU A 94 -23.02 -12.97 -9.95
N ASP A 95 -22.61 -14.24 -9.92
CA ASP A 95 -21.77 -14.82 -10.98
C ASP A 95 -22.45 -14.73 -12.36
N ALA A 96 -23.77 -14.94 -12.42
CA ALA A 96 -24.52 -14.76 -13.66
C ALA A 96 -24.50 -13.30 -14.17
N VAL A 97 -24.42 -12.28 -13.30
CA VAL A 97 -24.18 -10.87 -13.70
C VAL A 97 -22.78 -10.68 -14.28
N LEU A 98 -21.77 -11.31 -13.67
CA LEU A 98 -20.35 -11.22 -14.09
C LEU A 98 -20.04 -12.07 -15.34
N GLY A 99 -21.01 -12.87 -15.79
CA GLY A 99 -21.00 -13.63 -17.04
C GLY A 99 -20.78 -15.14 -16.89
N GLY A 100 -20.85 -15.71 -15.69
CA GLY A 100 -20.51 -17.11 -15.42
C GLY A 100 -19.00 -17.35 -15.49
N ARG A 101 -18.24 -16.55 -14.74
CA ARG A 101 -16.77 -16.45 -14.81
C ARG A 101 -16.10 -16.31 -13.44
N ALA A 102 -16.87 -16.23 -12.36
CA ALA A 102 -16.33 -16.14 -11.02
C ALA A 102 -16.10 -17.55 -10.43
N VAL A 103 -15.02 -17.70 -9.64
CA VAL A 103 -14.90 -18.84 -8.72
C VAL A 103 -15.70 -18.50 -7.46
N GLN A 104 -16.49 -19.45 -6.95
CA GLN A 104 -17.39 -19.23 -5.82
C GLN A 104 -16.91 -20.03 -4.60
N TYR A 105 -16.88 -19.43 -3.41
CA TYR A 105 -16.31 -20.02 -2.20
C TYR A 105 -17.29 -19.97 -1.03
N ARG A 106 -17.46 -21.09 -0.33
CA ARG A 106 -18.25 -21.22 0.91
C ARG A 106 -17.34 -21.04 2.12
N GLU A 107 -17.48 -19.90 2.79
CA GLU A 107 -16.74 -19.57 4.00
C GLU A 107 -17.64 -19.76 5.23
N VAL A 108 -17.12 -20.32 6.32
CA VAL A 108 -17.87 -20.59 7.55
C VAL A 108 -17.07 -20.07 8.74
N GLN A 109 -17.75 -19.41 9.68
CA GLN A 109 -17.12 -18.80 10.85
C GLN A 109 -16.15 -19.75 11.60
N GLY A 110 -14.87 -19.36 11.64
CA GLY A 110 -13.78 -20.12 12.28
C GLY A 110 -13.25 -21.33 11.48
N HIS A 111 -13.63 -21.44 10.20
CA HIS A 111 -13.18 -22.45 9.22
C HIS A 111 -12.93 -21.84 7.83
N GLU A 112 -12.76 -20.52 7.75
CA GLU A 112 -12.54 -19.76 6.53
C GLU A 112 -11.21 -20.10 5.83
N SER A 113 -11.20 -19.94 4.50
CA SER A 113 -10.02 -20.11 3.66
C SER A 113 -8.96 -19.03 3.92
N ASP A 114 -7.68 -19.39 3.80
CA ASP A 114 -6.58 -18.42 3.85
C ASP A 114 -6.76 -17.30 2.82
N LYS A 115 -7.35 -17.63 1.66
CA LYS A 115 -7.65 -16.66 0.60
C LYS A 115 -8.67 -15.63 1.06
N PHE A 116 -9.79 -16.03 1.66
CA PHE A 116 -10.78 -15.10 2.21
C PHE A 116 -10.20 -14.23 3.34
N LEU A 117 -9.55 -14.87 4.30
CA LEU A 117 -8.97 -14.18 5.45
C LEU A 117 -7.87 -13.18 5.04
N SER A 118 -7.13 -13.43 3.95
CA SER A 118 -6.13 -12.49 3.42
C SER A 118 -6.71 -11.16 2.92
N TYR A 119 -8.02 -11.06 2.65
CA TYR A 119 -8.66 -9.78 2.33
C TYR A 119 -8.86 -8.89 3.57
N PHE A 120 -8.73 -9.45 4.77
CA PHE A 120 -9.07 -8.83 6.06
C PHE A 120 -7.87 -8.91 7.02
N LYS A 121 -6.70 -8.49 6.56
CA LYS A 121 -5.48 -8.41 7.39
C LYS A 121 -5.69 -7.46 8.59
N PRO A 122 -5.23 -7.82 9.80
CA PRO A 122 -4.53 -9.06 10.15
C PRO A 122 -5.46 -10.25 10.50
N CYS A 123 -6.73 -9.98 10.83
CA CYS A 123 -7.72 -10.99 11.21
C CYS A 123 -9.16 -10.47 11.11
N ILE A 124 -10.11 -11.40 11.01
CA ILE A 124 -11.52 -11.16 11.34
C ILE A 124 -11.76 -11.51 12.81
N ILE A 125 -12.52 -10.66 13.52
CA ILE A 125 -13.09 -10.97 14.84
C ILE A 125 -14.61 -10.74 14.72
N PRO A 126 -15.42 -11.81 14.58
CA PRO A 126 -16.87 -11.67 14.46
C PRO A 126 -17.50 -11.14 15.76
N GLN A 127 -18.55 -10.32 15.60
CA GLN A 127 -19.29 -9.73 16.71
C GLN A 127 -20.56 -10.53 17.01
N GLU A 128 -21.00 -10.54 18.26
CA GLU A 128 -22.25 -11.20 18.66
C GLU A 128 -23.50 -10.43 18.16
N GLY A 129 -24.60 -11.15 17.94
CA GLY A 129 -25.85 -10.61 17.39
C GLY A 129 -25.96 -10.72 15.86
N GLY A 130 -26.95 -10.02 15.29
CA GLY A 130 -27.25 -9.97 13.86
C GLY A 130 -28.55 -9.22 13.54
N VAL A 131 -29.02 -9.32 12.29
CA VAL A 131 -30.29 -8.73 11.79
C VAL A 131 -31.47 -9.23 12.62
N ALA A 132 -31.54 -10.54 12.86
CA ALA A 132 -32.63 -11.18 13.59
C ALA A 132 -32.73 -10.76 15.07
N SER A 133 -31.65 -10.21 15.65
CA SER A 133 -31.66 -9.64 17.01
C SER A 133 -31.81 -8.12 17.03
N GLY A 134 -32.04 -7.47 15.88
CA GLY A 134 -32.26 -6.02 15.77
C GLY A 134 -31.00 -5.16 15.86
N PHE A 135 -29.80 -5.75 15.71
CA PHE A 135 -28.54 -5.01 15.79
C PHE A 135 -28.21 -4.39 14.43
N ASP A 136 -28.53 -3.11 14.31
CA ASP A 136 -28.34 -2.31 13.09
C ASP A 136 -27.25 -1.25 13.29
N HIS A 137 -26.04 -1.74 13.57
CA HIS A 137 -24.76 -1.04 13.83
C HIS A 137 -24.45 -0.67 15.29
N THR A 138 -23.52 -1.44 15.89
CA THR A 138 -22.66 -1.13 17.05
C THR A 138 -23.22 -0.19 18.12
N GLU A 139 -23.85 -0.77 19.14
CA GLU A 139 -23.81 -0.20 20.49
C GLU A 139 -22.34 -0.08 20.97
N ALA A 140 -22.08 0.78 21.97
CA ALA A 140 -20.77 0.89 22.57
C ALA A 140 -20.43 -0.38 23.36
N GLU A 141 -19.42 -1.15 22.94
CA GLU A 141 -19.00 -2.34 23.67
C GLU A 141 -18.50 -1.98 25.07
N GLU A 142 -19.24 -2.38 26.10
CA GLU A 142 -18.68 -2.54 27.45
C GLU A 142 -17.41 -3.40 27.36
N HIS A 143 -16.27 -2.89 27.84
CA HIS A 143 -14.98 -3.61 27.82
C HIS A 143 -15.03 -4.86 28.73
N LYS A 144 -15.55 -5.96 28.18
CA LYS A 144 -15.64 -7.27 28.81
C LYS A 144 -14.32 -8.02 28.64
N THR A 145 -13.89 -8.72 29.69
CA THR A 145 -12.67 -9.54 29.68
C THR A 145 -12.85 -10.76 28.75
N ARG A 146 -12.46 -10.61 27.49
CA ARG A 146 -12.41 -11.68 26.49
C ARG A 146 -11.02 -12.30 26.44
N LEU A 147 -10.93 -13.57 26.00
CA LEU A 147 -9.66 -14.27 25.78
C LEU A 147 -9.65 -14.88 24.38
N TYR A 148 -8.69 -14.46 23.56
CA TYR A 148 -8.55 -14.92 22.18
C TYR A 148 -7.38 -15.90 22.02
N VAL A 149 -7.59 -16.93 21.21
CA VAL A 149 -6.57 -17.85 20.70
C VAL A 149 -6.33 -17.51 19.24
N CYS A 150 -5.12 -17.03 18.94
CA CYS A 150 -4.63 -16.84 17.57
C CYS A 150 -3.99 -18.14 17.07
N ARG A 151 -4.24 -18.52 15.81
CA ARG A 151 -3.56 -19.62 15.10
C ARG A 151 -3.18 -19.17 13.68
N GLY A 152 -2.06 -19.68 13.18
CA GLY A 152 -1.58 -19.42 11.82
C GLY A 152 -0.26 -18.65 11.77
N LYS A 153 0.52 -18.87 10.70
CA LYS A 153 1.88 -18.32 10.52
C LYS A 153 1.96 -17.11 9.58
N HIS A 154 0.97 -16.92 8.71
CA HIS A 154 0.95 -15.88 7.69
C HIS A 154 -0.39 -15.13 7.77
N VAL A 155 -1.49 -15.88 7.68
CA VAL A 155 -2.86 -15.41 7.94
C VAL A 155 -3.30 -15.90 9.33
N VAL A 156 -4.02 -15.07 10.10
CA VAL A 156 -4.40 -15.40 11.49
C VAL A 156 -5.88 -15.71 11.63
N GLN A 157 -6.17 -16.93 12.05
CA GLN A 157 -7.49 -17.30 12.58
C GLN A 157 -7.55 -16.93 14.07
N VAL A 158 -8.51 -16.08 14.44
CA VAL A 158 -8.74 -15.63 15.81
C VAL A 158 -10.02 -16.26 16.34
N LYS A 159 -9.97 -16.87 17.52
CA LYS A 159 -11.12 -17.52 18.15
C LYS A 159 -11.18 -17.23 19.64
N GLU A 160 -12.34 -16.81 20.14
CA GLU A 160 -12.57 -16.67 21.57
C GLU A 160 -12.57 -18.05 22.28
N ALA A 161 -11.94 -18.13 23.45
CA ALA A 161 -11.73 -19.36 24.19
C ALA A 161 -11.59 -19.10 25.69
N SER A 162 -11.92 -20.10 26.52
CA SER A 162 -11.91 -19.98 27.99
C SER A 162 -10.59 -20.36 28.68
N LEU A 163 -9.53 -20.72 27.94
CA LEU A 163 -8.28 -21.23 28.53
C LEU A 163 -7.05 -20.95 27.66
N PHE A 164 -5.96 -20.48 28.29
CA PHE A 164 -4.66 -20.21 27.68
C PHE A 164 -3.75 -21.44 27.66
N ASN A 165 -2.93 -21.61 26.60
CA ASN A 165 -1.94 -22.70 26.48
C ASN A 165 -0.75 -22.31 25.56
N GLY A 166 0.21 -21.55 26.07
CA GLY A 166 1.24 -20.89 25.24
C GLY A 166 2.53 -21.67 24.90
N SER A 167 2.77 -22.82 25.55
CA SER A 167 4.11 -23.46 25.63
C SER A 167 4.75 -23.87 24.29
N ASN A 168 3.96 -24.34 23.32
CA ASN A 168 4.45 -24.92 22.05
C ASN A 168 4.35 -23.96 20.83
N SER A 169 4.08 -22.67 21.04
CA SER A 169 3.89 -21.68 19.97
C SER A 169 5.20 -21.29 19.25
N SER A 170 5.17 -21.21 17.92
CA SER A 170 6.32 -20.79 17.08
C SER A 170 6.53 -19.26 17.10
N ILE A 171 7.71 -18.81 16.67
CA ILE A 171 8.06 -17.38 16.63
C ILE A 171 7.15 -16.63 15.64
N GLN A 172 6.84 -17.25 14.50
CA GLN A 172 5.96 -16.69 13.47
C GLN A 172 4.52 -16.51 13.98
N GLU A 173 3.95 -17.51 14.65
CA GLU A 173 2.62 -17.41 15.27
C GLU A 173 2.56 -16.31 16.33
N ARG A 174 3.61 -16.17 17.15
CA ARG A 174 3.71 -15.07 18.13
C ARG A 174 3.82 -13.70 17.47
N ALA A 175 4.56 -13.59 16.37
CA ALA A 175 4.74 -12.35 15.62
C ALA A 175 3.42 -11.90 14.95
N LYS A 176 2.73 -12.81 14.26
CA LYS A 176 1.42 -12.52 13.66
C LYS A 176 0.32 -12.31 14.73
N ALA A 177 0.40 -12.96 15.90
CA ALA A 177 -0.48 -12.63 17.02
C ALA A 177 -0.30 -11.19 17.55
N LEU A 178 0.87 -10.58 17.42
CA LEU A 178 1.05 -9.16 17.76
C LEU A 178 0.35 -8.22 16.76
N GLU A 179 0.11 -8.65 15.52
CA GLU A 179 -0.70 -7.89 14.56
C GLU A 179 -2.16 -7.85 15.02
N VAL A 180 -2.68 -8.97 15.53
CA VAL A 180 -4.01 -9.03 16.16
C VAL A 180 -4.09 -8.17 17.42
N VAL A 181 -3.05 -8.16 18.27
CA VAL A 181 -3.01 -7.29 19.47
C VAL A 181 -2.98 -5.81 19.07
N GLN A 182 -2.22 -5.42 18.05
CA GLN A 182 -2.20 -4.06 17.52
C GLN A 182 -3.57 -3.66 16.94
N TYR A 183 -4.17 -4.53 16.12
CA TYR A 183 -5.51 -4.34 15.57
C TYR A 183 -6.58 -4.18 16.68
N ILE A 184 -6.51 -4.98 17.74
CA ILE A 184 -7.45 -4.86 18.88
C ILE A 184 -7.25 -3.53 19.61
N LYS A 185 -6.00 -3.15 19.88
CA LYS A 185 -5.63 -1.87 20.51
C LYS A 185 -6.14 -0.66 19.71
N ASP A 186 -5.99 -0.68 18.39
CA ASP A 186 -6.36 0.45 17.54
C ASP A 186 -7.87 0.50 17.25
N THR A 187 -8.53 -0.67 17.11
CA THR A 187 -9.94 -0.77 16.70
C THR A 187 -10.93 -0.73 17.86
N TYR A 188 -10.57 -1.25 19.04
CA TYR A 188 -11.47 -1.35 20.20
C TYR A 188 -11.02 -0.53 21.43
N HIS A 189 -9.83 0.09 21.38
CA HIS A 189 -9.29 0.89 22.50
C HIS A 189 -8.67 2.24 22.05
N ASP A 190 -8.98 2.76 20.86
CA ASP A 190 -8.46 4.03 20.31
C ASP A 190 -6.92 4.19 20.35
N GLY A 191 -6.15 3.09 20.30
CA GLY A 191 -4.70 3.13 20.50
C GLY A 191 -4.25 3.33 21.96
N LYS A 192 -5.18 3.46 22.92
CA LYS A 192 -4.93 3.78 24.35
C LYS A 192 -4.88 2.52 25.22
N CYS A 193 -4.18 1.49 24.76
CA CYS A 193 -3.98 0.23 25.51
C CYS A 193 -2.49 -0.03 25.77
N GLU A 194 -2.17 -0.43 27.01
CA GLU A 194 -0.86 -0.98 27.38
C GLU A 194 -0.77 -2.46 26.98
N ILE A 195 0.43 -2.92 26.62
CA ILE A 195 0.66 -4.27 26.09
C ILE A 195 1.72 -4.98 26.93
N ALA A 196 1.27 -5.86 27.82
CA ALA A 196 2.11 -6.85 28.49
C ALA A 196 2.43 -8.01 27.53
N ALA A 197 3.61 -8.63 27.69
CA ALA A 197 4.04 -9.76 26.85
C ALA A 197 4.65 -10.87 27.70
N ILE A 198 3.82 -11.89 27.99
CA ILE A 198 4.11 -12.92 29.00
C ILE A 198 4.59 -14.21 28.31
N GLU A 199 5.71 -14.75 28.78
CA GLU A 199 6.31 -15.99 28.27
C GLU A 199 6.14 -17.14 29.27
N ASP A 200 5.83 -18.34 28.76
CA ASP A 200 5.73 -19.55 29.58
C ASP A 200 7.05 -19.83 30.33
N GLY A 201 6.93 -20.27 31.59
CA GLY A 201 8.06 -20.54 32.48
C GLY A 201 8.61 -19.35 33.27
N LYS A 202 8.20 -18.10 33.01
CA LYS A 202 8.49 -16.96 33.91
C LYS A 202 7.58 -17.01 35.14
N LEU A 203 8.14 -17.42 36.27
CA LEU A 203 7.43 -17.60 37.53
C LEU A 203 7.32 -16.29 38.34
N MET A 204 6.14 -15.66 38.35
CA MET A 204 5.60 -14.86 39.46
C MET A 204 6.52 -13.76 40.06
N ALA A 205 7.51 -13.26 39.31
CA ALA A 205 8.54 -12.35 39.82
C ALA A 205 8.30 -10.89 39.40
N ASP A 206 7.49 -10.71 38.36
CA ASP A 206 7.09 -9.46 37.73
C ASP A 206 5.59 -9.21 37.96
N ALA A 207 5.21 -7.93 38.10
CA ALA A 207 3.83 -7.53 38.44
C ALA A 207 2.85 -7.86 37.30
N GLU A 208 3.23 -7.61 36.04
CA GLU A 208 2.43 -7.89 34.84
C GLU A 208 1.98 -9.36 34.79
N THR A 209 2.90 -10.31 35.00
CA THR A 209 2.54 -11.74 35.08
C THR A 209 1.67 -12.05 36.30
N GLY A 210 1.90 -11.41 37.45
CA GLY A 210 1.06 -11.55 38.64
C GLY A 210 -0.40 -11.17 38.40
N GLU A 211 -0.63 -10.02 37.77
CA GLU A 211 -1.96 -9.49 37.44
C GLU A 211 -2.67 -10.36 36.40
N PHE A 212 -1.96 -10.79 35.34
CA PHE A 212 -2.49 -11.71 34.34
C PHE A 212 -3.01 -13.03 34.93
N TRP A 213 -2.22 -13.71 35.79
CA TRP A 213 -2.70 -14.93 36.44
C TRP A 213 -3.80 -14.65 37.47
N GLY A 214 -3.90 -13.43 37.99
CA GLY A 214 -5.03 -12.97 38.81
C GLY A 214 -6.37 -13.07 38.07
N LEU A 215 -6.42 -12.77 36.78
CA LEU A 215 -7.63 -12.90 35.94
C LEU A 215 -8.15 -14.35 35.85
N PHE A 216 -7.27 -15.34 36.02
CA PHE A 216 -7.61 -16.77 36.02
C PHE A 216 -7.83 -17.34 37.43
N GLY A 217 -7.80 -16.51 38.48
CA GLY A 217 -7.90 -16.94 39.87
C GLY A 217 -6.59 -17.52 40.46
N GLY A 218 -5.47 -17.37 39.77
CA GLY A 218 -4.14 -17.80 40.20
C GLY A 218 -3.39 -18.62 39.14
N PHE A 219 -2.12 -18.93 39.42
CA PHE A 219 -1.29 -19.76 38.54
C PHE A 219 -1.74 -21.23 38.57
N ALA A 220 -2.16 -21.76 37.42
CA ALA A 220 -2.43 -23.18 37.23
C ALA A 220 -1.34 -23.82 36.34
N PRO A 221 -0.68 -24.93 36.76
CA PRO A 221 0.36 -25.55 35.95
C PRO A 221 -0.24 -26.17 34.68
N LEU A 222 0.10 -25.59 33.52
CA LEU A 222 -0.46 -25.98 32.22
C LEU A 222 -0.11 -27.44 31.88
N PRO A 223 -1.09 -28.26 31.43
CA PRO A 223 -0.82 -29.63 31.04
C PRO A 223 0.03 -29.65 29.77
N ARG A 224 1.23 -30.23 29.86
CA ARG A 224 2.07 -30.56 28.69
C ARG A 224 1.42 -31.67 27.86
N LYS A 225 0.38 -31.32 27.10
CA LYS A 225 0.03 -32.10 25.92
C LYS A 225 1.26 -32.12 25.01
N THR A 226 1.69 -33.30 24.61
CA THR A 226 2.41 -33.47 23.34
C THR A 226 1.60 -32.80 22.24
N ALA A 227 2.25 -32.41 21.15
CA ALA A 227 1.53 -32.05 19.94
C ALA A 227 0.81 -33.30 19.39
N THR A 228 -0.39 -33.58 19.91
CA THR A 228 -1.49 -33.91 19.04
C THR A 228 -1.61 -32.72 18.09
N VAL A 229 -0.87 -32.82 16.98
CA VAL A 229 -1.39 -32.37 15.70
C VAL A 229 -2.85 -32.79 15.69
N ASP A 230 -3.75 -31.86 15.41
CA ASP A 230 -5.09 -32.22 14.99
C ASP A 230 -4.92 -32.92 13.63
N VAL A 231 -4.52 -34.19 13.70
CA VAL A 231 -4.62 -35.13 12.59
C VAL A 231 -6.13 -35.28 12.41
N ASN A 232 -6.69 -34.36 11.62
CA ASN A 232 -7.82 -34.70 10.79
C ASN A 232 -7.48 -36.06 10.21
N ASP A 233 -8.28 -37.07 10.55
CA ASP A 233 -8.08 -38.43 10.09
C ASP A 233 -8.52 -38.51 8.62
N THR A 234 -7.76 -37.81 7.78
CA THR A 234 -7.71 -37.97 6.33
C THR A 234 -6.96 -39.26 6.02
N GLY A 235 -7.39 -40.36 6.64
CA GLY A 235 -7.20 -41.69 6.12
C GLY A 235 -7.71 -41.68 4.69
N ASP A 236 -6.80 -41.99 3.76
CA ASP A 236 -6.84 -41.70 2.33
C ASP A 236 -8.25 -41.69 1.71
N VAL A 237 -8.87 -40.50 1.67
CA VAL A 237 -10.20 -40.32 1.06
C VAL A 237 -9.99 -40.24 -0.45
N SER A 238 -9.93 -41.42 -1.08
CA SER A 238 -9.96 -41.58 -2.53
C SER A 238 -10.98 -40.61 -3.14
N THR A 239 -10.52 -39.78 -4.07
CA THR A 239 -11.31 -38.64 -4.56
C THR A 239 -12.48 -39.14 -5.40
N ARG A 240 -13.71 -38.80 -5.00
CA ARG A 240 -14.94 -39.34 -5.62
C ARG A 240 -15.66 -38.30 -6.44
N LEU A 241 -15.97 -38.64 -7.69
CA LEU A 241 -16.77 -37.85 -8.60
C LEU A 241 -18.25 -38.27 -8.49
N PHE A 242 -19.16 -37.30 -8.50
CA PHE A 242 -20.61 -37.50 -8.55
C PHE A 242 -21.19 -36.66 -9.68
N GLY A 243 -22.15 -37.21 -10.43
CA GLY A 243 -22.99 -36.44 -11.35
C GLY A 243 -24.18 -35.84 -10.60
N VAL A 244 -24.56 -34.60 -10.92
CA VAL A 244 -25.81 -34.01 -10.40
C VAL A 244 -26.95 -34.29 -11.37
N VAL A 245 -27.98 -34.98 -10.90
CA VAL A 245 -29.20 -35.29 -11.69
C VAL A 245 -30.42 -34.83 -10.89
N LYS A 246 -31.18 -33.87 -11.45
CA LYS A 246 -32.39 -33.29 -10.82
C LYS A 246 -32.20 -32.76 -9.38
N GLY A 247 -30.98 -32.32 -9.04
CA GLY A 247 -30.64 -31.84 -7.70
C GLY A 247 -30.21 -32.92 -6.71
N GLN A 248 -30.14 -34.20 -7.10
CA GLN A 248 -29.53 -35.28 -6.31
C GLN A 248 -28.14 -35.62 -6.85
N HIS A 249 -27.29 -36.21 -6.01
CA HIS A 249 -25.93 -36.60 -6.34
C HIS A 249 -25.82 -38.11 -6.57
N GLU A 250 -25.42 -38.52 -7.78
CA GLU A 250 -25.23 -39.93 -8.16
C GLU A 250 -23.73 -40.23 -8.30
N PRO A 251 -23.17 -41.24 -7.60
CA PRO A 251 -21.73 -41.53 -7.67
C PRO A 251 -21.33 -42.06 -9.05
N LEU A 252 -20.23 -41.54 -9.58
CA LEU A 252 -19.61 -42.00 -10.82
C LEU A 252 -18.39 -42.88 -10.46
N ASP A 253 -18.50 -44.18 -10.69
CA ASP A 253 -17.42 -45.13 -10.45
C ASP A 253 -16.34 -44.98 -11.54
N VAL A 254 -15.15 -44.52 -11.13
CA VAL A 254 -14.10 -44.00 -12.02
C VAL A 254 -12.72 -44.34 -11.46
N GLU A 255 -11.97 -45.21 -12.15
CA GLU A 255 -10.62 -45.62 -11.77
C GLU A 255 -9.57 -44.49 -11.88
N SER A 256 -9.81 -43.47 -12.71
CA SER A 256 -8.91 -42.32 -12.90
C SER A 256 -9.64 -41.08 -13.39
N LEU A 257 -9.39 -39.93 -12.75
CA LEU A 257 -10.02 -38.66 -13.08
C LEU A 257 -9.39 -38.04 -14.33
N LYS A 258 -10.21 -37.72 -15.33
CA LYS A 258 -9.83 -37.12 -16.62
C LYS A 258 -10.84 -36.08 -17.06
N ARG A 259 -10.40 -34.98 -17.69
CA ARG A 259 -11.28 -33.85 -18.05
C ARG A 259 -12.45 -34.25 -18.95
N GLU A 260 -12.30 -35.28 -19.78
CA GLU A 260 -13.32 -35.78 -20.71
C GLU A 260 -14.57 -36.36 -20.02
N GLN A 261 -14.51 -36.60 -18.71
CA GLN A 261 -15.64 -37.06 -17.90
C GLN A 261 -16.64 -35.93 -17.57
N LEU A 262 -16.23 -34.66 -17.75
CA LEU A 262 -17.00 -33.47 -17.43
C LEU A 262 -17.74 -32.91 -18.66
N ASP A 263 -19.05 -33.13 -18.71
CA ASP A 263 -19.95 -32.70 -19.79
C ASP A 263 -20.38 -31.24 -19.62
N THR A 264 -20.15 -30.41 -20.64
CA THR A 264 -20.50 -28.96 -20.67
C THR A 264 -21.98 -28.65 -20.40
N TYR A 265 -22.87 -29.64 -20.54
CA TYR A 265 -24.30 -29.53 -20.24
C TYR A 265 -24.70 -30.01 -18.84
N LYS A 266 -23.75 -30.36 -17.95
CA LYS A 266 -24.03 -30.93 -16.63
C LYS A 266 -23.23 -30.27 -15.50
N CYS A 267 -23.66 -30.55 -14.27
CA CYS A 267 -22.93 -30.21 -13.05
C CYS A 267 -22.41 -31.48 -12.35
N TYR A 268 -21.27 -31.38 -11.68
CA TYR A 268 -20.58 -32.49 -11.02
C TYR A 268 -20.08 -32.06 -9.63
N LEU A 269 -20.01 -32.99 -8.69
CA LEU A 269 -19.39 -32.81 -7.37
C LEU A 269 -18.12 -33.66 -7.28
N LEU A 270 -17.06 -33.14 -6.68
CA LEU A 270 -15.80 -33.85 -6.44
C LEU A 270 -15.45 -33.80 -4.95
N ASP A 271 -15.61 -34.91 -4.24
CA ASP A 271 -15.28 -35.04 -2.81
C ASP A 271 -13.79 -35.37 -2.64
N CYS A 272 -13.03 -34.41 -2.13
CA CYS A 272 -11.62 -34.55 -1.74
C CYS A 272 -11.45 -34.67 -0.21
N GLY A 273 -12.51 -34.97 0.55
CA GLY A 273 -12.46 -35.08 2.00
C GLY A 273 -12.55 -33.74 2.73
N SER A 274 -11.47 -32.95 2.68
CA SER A 274 -11.38 -31.62 3.31
C SER A 274 -12.00 -30.49 2.48
N GLU A 275 -12.12 -30.72 1.17
CA GLU A 275 -12.69 -29.82 0.17
C GLU A 275 -13.72 -30.58 -0.67
N ILE A 276 -14.79 -29.90 -1.11
CA ILE A 276 -15.68 -30.39 -2.17
C ILE A 276 -15.70 -29.36 -3.30
N PHE A 277 -15.41 -29.79 -4.52
CA PHE A 277 -15.53 -28.93 -5.70
C PHE A 277 -16.86 -29.16 -6.41
N VAL A 278 -17.53 -28.08 -6.81
CA VAL A 278 -18.75 -28.11 -7.65
C VAL A 278 -18.36 -27.59 -9.03
N TRP A 279 -18.21 -28.49 -10.00
CA TRP A 279 -17.92 -28.09 -11.38
C TRP A 279 -19.22 -27.89 -12.16
N MET A 280 -19.34 -26.76 -12.84
CA MET A 280 -20.54 -26.35 -13.56
C MET A 280 -20.22 -26.15 -15.06
N GLY A 281 -20.76 -27.04 -15.89
CA GLY A 281 -20.58 -26.99 -17.34
C GLY A 281 -21.12 -25.68 -17.93
N ARG A 282 -20.42 -25.14 -18.94
CA ARG A 282 -20.67 -23.79 -19.48
C ARG A 282 -22.10 -23.58 -19.98
N ASN A 283 -22.73 -24.64 -20.49
CA ASN A 283 -24.05 -24.60 -21.11
C ASN A 283 -25.22 -24.95 -20.16
N THR A 284 -24.93 -25.29 -18.90
CA THR A 284 -25.95 -25.50 -17.85
C THR A 284 -26.82 -24.26 -17.62
N SER A 285 -28.09 -24.47 -17.28
CA SER A 285 -29.04 -23.41 -16.88
C SER A 285 -28.79 -22.90 -15.46
N LEU A 286 -29.38 -21.75 -15.11
CA LEU A 286 -29.27 -21.16 -13.78
C LEU A 286 -29.88 -22.08 -12.71
N ASP A 287 -30.99 -22.74 -13.02
CA ASP A 287 -31.70 -23.61 -12.09
C ASP A 287 -30.96 -24.93 -11.85
N GLU A 288 -30.22 -25.43 -12.84
CA GLU A 288 -29.31 -26.59 -12.69
C GLU A 288 -28.09 -26.24 -11.80
N ARG A 289 -27.56 -25.01 -11.89
CA ARG A 289 -26.48 -24.52 -11.01
C ARG A 289 -26.96 -24.31 -9.58
N LYS A 290 -28.16 -23.75 -9.39
CA LYS A 290 -28.83 -23.67 -8.08
C LYS A 290 -29.08 -25.07 -7.50
N SER A 291 -29.59 -26.01 -8.31
CA SER A 291 -29.82 -27.41 -7.91
C SER A 291 -28.54 -28.14 -7.52
N ALA A 292 -27.45 -27.99 -8.30
CA ALA A 292 -26.14 -28.56 -7.97
C ALA A 292 -25.53 -27.98 -6.70
N SER A 293 -25.80 -26.70 -6.42
CA SER A 293 -25.36 -26.05 -5.19
C SER A 293 -26.12 -26.58 -3.97
N GLY A 294 -27.41 -26.89 -4.11
CA GLY A 294 -28.18 -27.60 -3.07
C GLY A 294 -27.69 -29.02 -2.84
N ALA A 295 -27.41 -29.78 -3.92
CA ALA A 295 -26.86 -31.14 -3.84
C ALA A 295 -25.51 -31.20 -3.08
N ALA A 296 -24.69 -30.15 -3.20
CA ALA A 296 -23.43 -30.04 -2.47
C ALA A 296 -23.63 -29.84 -0.96
N GLU A 297 -24.59 -29.00 -0.54
CA GLU A 297 -24.92 -28.81 0.88
C GLU A 297 -25.58 -30.08 1.46
N GLU A 298 -26.44 -30.77 0.71
CA GLU A 298 -27.00 -32.07 1.10
C GLU A 298 -25.89 -33.11 1.34
N LEU A 299 -24.89 -33.19 0.45
CA LEU A 299 -23.74 -34.07 0.60
C LEU A 299 -22.93 -33.76 1.88
N LEU A 300 -22.73 -32.48 2.23
CA LEU A 300 -22.08 -32.09 3.51
C LEU A 300 -22.85 -32.61 4.72
N HIS A 301 -24.19 -32.52 4.70
CA HIS A 301 -25.05 -33.03 5.76
C HIS A 301 -25.00 -34.56 5.84
N THR A 302 -25.16 -35.27 4.72
CA THR A 302 -25.14 -36.74 4.66
C THR A 302 -23.82 -37.32 5.17
N VAL A 303 -22.68 -36.75 4.75
CA VAL A 303 -21.34 -37.21 5.14
C VAL A 303 -20.92 -36.66 6.52
N HIS A 304 -21.78 -35.88 7.19
CA HIS A 304 -21.53 -35.27 8.51
C HIS A 304 -20.26 -34.39 8.56
N ARG A 305 -19.97 -33.66 7.46
CA ARG A 305 -18.81 -32.77 7.31
C ARG A 305 -19.20 -31.29 7.08
N PRO A 306 -20.03 -30.65 7.93
CA PRO A 306 -20.53 -29.28 7.68
C PRO A 306 -19.44 -28.18 7.61
N LYS A 307 -18.21 -28.50 8.02
CA LYS A 307 -17.02 -27.65 8.02
C LYS A 307 -16.12 -27.79 6.79
N THR A 308 -16.38 -28.76 5.92
CA THR A 308 -15.64 -28.94 4.66
C THR A 308 -15.89 -27.73 3.76
N GLN A 309 -14.83 -27.19 3.17
CA GLN A 309 -14.92 -26.03 2.28
C GLN A 309 -15.53 -26.45 0.94
N VAL A 310 -16.37 -25.60 0.37
CA VAL A 310 -16.99 -25.83 -0.94
C VAL A 310 -16.54 -24.76 -1.92
N VAL A 311 -15.95 -25.18 -3.03
CA VAL A 311 -15.45 -24.30 -4.10
C VAL A 311 -16.20 -24.64 -5.39
N ARG A 312 -16.95 -23.68 -5.94
CA ARG A 312 -17.68 -23.86 -7.20
C ARG A 312 -16.90 -23.21 -8.35
N VAL A 313 -16.71 -23.95 -9.43
CA VAL A 313 -15.93 -23.55 -10.61
C VAL A 313 -16.78 -23.66 -11.88
N MET A 314 -16.70 -22.66 -12.74
CA MET A 314 -17.30 -22.65 -14.07
C MET A 314 -16.33 -23.24 -15.10
N GLU A 315 -16.85 -23.93 -16.11
CA GLU A 315 -16.03 -24.53 -17.18
C GLU A 315 -15.19 -23.48 -17.94
N GLY A 316 -13.87 -23.68 -17.94
CA GLY A 316 -12.84 -22.76 -18.45
C GLY A 316 -12.40 -21.66 -17.47
N PHE A 317 -12.84 -21.75 -16.21
CA PHE A 317 -12.41 -20.91 -15.08
C PHE A 317 -12.06 -21.77 -13.86
N GLU A 318 -11.59 -23.01 -14.10
CA GLU A 318 -11.17 -23.94 -13.07
C GLU A 318 -9.91 -23.48 -12.33
N THR A 319 -9.90 -23.64 -11.01
CA THR A 319 -8.72 -23.34 -10.18
C THR A 319 -7.62 -24.39 -10.36
N VAL A 320 -6.36 -23.98 -10.14
CA VAL A 320 -5.20 -24.88 -9.95
C VAL A 320 -5.55 -26.10 -9.09
N MET A 321 -6.14 -25.85 -7.92
CA MET A 321 -6.51 -26.88 -6.94
C MET A 321 -7.59 -27.84 -7.43
N PHE A 322 -8.41 -27.45 -8.41
CA PHE A 322 -9.30 -28.37 -9.11
C PHE A 322 -8.55 -29.16 -10.18
N ARG A 323 -7.78 -28.47 -11.04
CA ARG A 323 -6.98 -29.10 -12.12
C ARG A 323 -6.06 -30.20 -11.58
N SER A 324 -5.45 -30.00 -10.42
CA SER A 324 -4.51 -30.95 -9.79
C SER A 324 -5.13 -32.24 -9.25
N LYS A 325 -6.45 -32.38 -9.25
CA LYS A 325 -7.13 -33.65 -8.94
C LYS A 325 -7.28 -34.57 -10.16
N PHE A 326 -6.90 -34.12 -11.36
CA PHE A 326 -7.03 -34.86 -12.61
C PHE A 326 -5.65 -35.30 -13.13
N ASN A 327 -5.57 -36.53 -13.67
CA ASN A 327 -4.30 -37.09 -14.16
C ASN A 327 -3.72 -36.34 -15.38
N SER A 328 -4.56 -35.59 -16.09
CA SER A 328 -4.19 -34.75 -17.21
C SER A 328 -5.27 -33.69 -17.45
N TRP A 329 -4.88 -32.42 -17.48
CA TRP A 329 -5.74 -31.31 -17.88
C TRP A 329 -5.26 -30.75 -19.23
N PRO A 330 -6.14 -30.58 -20.24
CA PRO A 330 -5.73 -29.98 -21.51
C PRO A 330 -5.34 -28.51 -21.29
N GLN A 331 -4.38 -28.01 -22.07
CA GLN A 331 -4.07 -26.58 -22.06
C GLN A 331 -5.34 -25.77 -22.37
N SER A 332 -5.59 -24.74 -21.57
CA SER A 332 -6.52 -23.70 -21.97
C SER A 332 -5.94 -23.04 -23.21
N THR A 333 -6.51 -23.36 -24.39
CA THR A 333 -6.35 -22.47 -25.54
C THR A 333 -6.99 -21.16 -25.12
N ASP A 334 -6.15 -20.17 -24.86
CA ASP A 334 -6.63 -18.89 -24.38
C ASP A 334 -7.64 -18.35 -25.40
N VAL A 335 -8.91 -18.24 -24.98
CA VAL A 335 -10.00 -17.80 -25.87
C VAL A 335 -9.92 -16.28 -25.97
N THR A 336 -8.81 -15.84 -26.56
CA THR A 336 -8.65 -14.61 -27.29
C THR A 336 -9.82 -14.53 -28.27
N VAL A 337 -10.92 -13.94 -27.80
CA VAL A 337 -12.08 -13.66 -28.63
C VAL A 337 -11.57 -12.73 -29.72
N SER A 338 -11.32 -13.31 -30.91
CA SER A 338 -10.75 -12.65 -32.07
C SER A 338 -11.38 -11.28 -32.24
N GLU A 339 -10.59 -10.28 -32.63
CA GLU A 339 -11.08 -8.90 -32.75
C GLU A 339 -12.26 -8.80 -33.73
N GLU A 340 -12.28 -9.66 -34.76
CA GLU A 340 -13.46 -9.87 -35.60
C GLU A 340 -14.70 -10.32 -34.81
N GLY A 341 -14.55 -11.28 -33.89
CA GLY A 341 -15.61 -11.79 -33.02
C GLY A 341 -16.12 -10.73 -32.06
N ARG A 342 -15.21 -9.98 -31.41
CA ARG A 342 -15.57 -8.81 -30.58
C ARG A 342 -16.35 -7.78 -31.42
N GLY A 343 -15.87 -7.47 -32.63
CA GLY A 343 -16.54 -6.56 -33.56
C GLY A 343 -17.93 -7.04 -34.01
N LYS A 344 -18.07 -8.33 -34.35
CA LYS A 344 -19.34 -8.96 -34.78
C LYS A 344 -20.38 -8.95 -33.63
N VAL A 345 -19.98 -9.27 -32.39
CA VAL A 345 -20.85 -9.19 -31.21
C VAL A 345 -21.21 -7.74 -30.86
N ALA A 346 -20.23 -6.82 -30.87
CA ALA A 346 -20.46 -5.41 -30.62
C ALA A 346 -21.43 -4.78 -31.63
N ALA A 347 -21.31 -5.12 -32.92
CA ALA A 347 -22.25 -4.67 -33.95
C ALA A 347 -23.68 -5.19 -33.71
N LEU A 348 -23.83 -6.44 -33.26
CA LEU A 348 -25.12 -7.07 -32.98
C LEU A 348 -25.80 -6.44 -31.74
N LEU A 349 -25.05 -6.22 -30.66
CA LEU A 349 -25.52 -5.51 -29.46
C LEU A 349 -25.92 -4.06 -29.76
N LYS A 350 -25.12 -3.35 -30.57
CA LYS A 350 -25.43 -1.98 -31.02
C LYS A 350 -26.72 -1.92 -31.86
N ARG A 351 -27.01 -2.99 -32.62
CA ARG A 351 -28.25 -3.16 -33.39
C ARG A 351 -29.48 -3.51 -32.53
N GLN A 352 -29.26 -3.91 -31.28
CA GLN A 352 -30.29 -4.15 -30.26
C GLN A 352 -30.45 -2.98 -29.26
N GLY A 353 -29.76 -1.86 -29.49
CA GLY A 353 -29.86 -0.66 -28.64
C GLY A 353 -29.03 -0.68 -27.35
N VAL A 354 -28.19 -1.69 -27.15
CA VAL A 354 -27.30 -1.77 -25.97
C VAL A 354 -26.12 -0.80 -26.14
N ASN A 355 -25.79 -0.05 -25.08
CA ASN A 355 -24.71 0.93 -25.10
C ASN A 355 -23.32 0.26 -25.00
N VAL A 356 -22.76 -0.12 -26.15
CA VAL A 356 -21.51 -0.90 -26.24
C VAL A 356 -20.23 -0.13 -25.85
N LYS A 357 -20.33 1.11 -25.33
CA LYS A 357 -19.16 1.93 -24.94
C LYS A 357 -18.25 1.26 -23.89
N GLY A 358 -18.79 0.37 -23.04
CA GLY A 358 -18.00 -0.38 -22.05
C GLY A 358 -17.31 -1.63 -22.59
N LEU A 359 -17.72 -2.18 -23.74
CA LEU A 359 -17.24 -3.49 -24.22
C LEU A 359 -16.04 -3.39 -25.21
N LEU A 360 -15.61 -2.18 -25.54
CA LEU A 360 -14.61 -1.89 -26.58
C LEU A 360 -13.44 -1.02 -26.08
N LYS A 361 -13.28 -0.87 -24.76
CA LYS A 361 -12.14 -0.16 -24.13
C LYS A 361 -11.42 -1.07 -23.13
N ALA A 362 -10.78 -2.09 -23.68
CA ALA A 362 -9.75 -2.89 -23.04
C ALA A 362 -8.84 -3.48 -24.14
N THR A 363 -8.22 -2.59 -24.93
CA THR A 363 -6.93 -2.91 -25.54
C THR A 363 -5.93 -2.80 -24.39
N PRO A 364 -5.21 -3.87 -24.01
CA PRO A 364 -4.15 -3.73 -23.01
C PRO A 364 -3.12 -2.74 -23.56
N GLU A 365 -2.81 -1.72 -22.76
CA GLU A 365 -1.68 -0.85 -23.06
C GLU A 365 -0.42 -1.72 -22.99
N LYS A 366 0.35 -1.75 -24.08
CA LYS A 366 1.62 -2.46 -24.10
C LYS A 366 2.63 -1.61 -23.36
N GLU A 367 2.68 -1.77 -22.04
CA GLU A 367 3.88 -1.46 -21.28
C GLU A 367 5.03 -2.25 -21.93
N GLU A 368 6.01 -1.54 -22.47
CA GLU A 368 7.26 -2.17 -22.87
C GLU A 368 7.96 -2.64 -21.59
N PRO A 369 8.50 -3.89 -21.56
CA PRO A 369 9.04 -4.44 -20.34
C PRO A 369 10.20 -3.58 -19.86
N GLN A 370 10.04 -2.98 -18.68
CA GLN A 370 11.00 -2.04 -18.11
C GLN A 370 12.12 -2.78 -17.38
N SER A 371 13.35 -2.26 -17.46
CA SER A 371 14.44 -2.74 -16.62
C SER A 371 14.35 -2.14 -15.22
N TYR A 372 14.47 -3.00 -14.19
CA TYR A 372 14.45 -2.63 -12.78
C TYR A 372 15.82 -2.81 -12.10
N ILE A 373 16.92 -2.72 -12.86
CA ILE A 373 18.30 -2.70 -12.36
C ILE A 373 19.07 -1.50 -12.92
N ASP A 374 19.89 -0.85 -12.09
CA ASP A 374 20.77 0.23 -12.54
C ASP A 374 21.84 -0.33 -13.49
N CYS A 375 21.88 0.18 -14.72
CA CYS A 375 22.76 -0.31 -15.78
C CYS A 375 24.14 0.40 -15.84
N THR A 376 24.43 1.33 -14.91
CA THR A 376 25.73 2.04 -14.82
C THR A 376 26.82 1.26 -14.07
N GLY A 377 26.51 0.06 -13.58
CA GLY A 377 27.42 -0.80 -12.83
C GLY A 377 28.55 -1.44 -13.64
N ASN A 378 29.45 -2.10 -12.92
CA ASN A 378 30.64 -2.77 -13.45
C ASN A 378 30.38 -4.27 -13.65
N LEU A 379 30.55 -4.75 -14.89
CA LEU A 379 30.38 -6.15 -15.28
C LEU A 379 31.72 -6.90 -15.38
N GLN A 380 31.79 -8.06 -14.75
CA GLN A 380 32.89 -9.02 -14.87
C GLN A 380 32.33 -10.38 -15.30
N VAL A 381 32.96 -11.03 -16.27
CA VAL A 381 32.50 -12.31 -16.81
C VAL A 381 33.64 -13.31 -16.90
N TRP A 382 33.35 -14.56 -16.58
CA TRP A 382 34.26 -15.70 -16.73
C TRP A 382 33.55 -16.83 -17.49
N ARG A 383 34.26 -17.46 -18.45
CA ARG A 383 33.88 -18.77 -18.99
C ARG A 383 34.37 -19.87 -18.05
N MET A 384 33.64 -20.97 -17.93
CA MET A 384 34.14 -22.19 -17.28
C MET A 384 34.98 -23.04 -18.23
N ASP A 385 35.92 -23.78 -17.64
CA ASP A 385 36.75 -24.76 -18.32
C ASP A 385 37.27 -25.82 -17.35
N ALA A 386 37.94 -26.86 -17.86
CA ALA A 386 38.47 -27.96 -17.04
C ALA A 386 39.44 -27.48 -15.94
N GLU A 387 40.24 -26.45 -16.20
CA GLU A 387 41.19 -25.86 -15.23
C GLU A 387 40.55 -24.84 -14.27
N GLY A 388 39.28 -24.44 -14.46
CA GLY A 388 38.58 -23.50 -13.57
C GLY A 388 37.79 -22.42 -14.31
N LYS A 389 37.92 -21.16 -13.89
CA LYS A 389 37.21 -20.01 -14.50
C LYS A 389 38.17 -19.06 -15.22
N ILE A 390 37.92 -18.81 -16.50
CA ILE A 390 38.75 -18.00 -17.41
C ILE A 390 38.10 -16.62 -17.58
N PRO A 391 38.76 -15.50 -17.19
CA PRO A 391 38.18 -14.17 -17.30
C PRO A 391 38.09 -13.71 -18.77
N LEU A 392 36.95 -13.14 -19.14
CA LEU A 392 36.72 -12.50 -20.44
C LEU A 392 37.00 -11.00 -20.34
N THR A 393 37.37 -10.36 -21.46
CA THR A 393 37.69 -8.92 -21.50
C THR A 393 37.21 -8.26 -22.79
N GLY A 394 36.82 -6.98 -22.70
CA GLY A 394 36.30 -6.21 -23.84
C GLY A 394 35.09 -6.87 -24.49
N SER A 395 35.01 -6.82 -25.82
CA SER A 395 33.90 -7.38 -26.62
C SER A 395 33.78 -8.92 -26.60
N SER A 396 34.58 -9.63 -25.80
CA SER A 396 34.35 -11.05 -25.49
C SER A 396 33.40 -11.27 -24.31
N MET A 397 33.17 -10.24 -23.47
CA MET A 397 32.30 -10.35 -22.28
C MET A 397 30.82 -10.61 -22.64
N SER A 398 30.38 -10.25 -23.85
CA SER A 398 29.02 -10.45 -24.36
C SER A 398 28.89 -11.53 -25.44
N LYS A 399 29.93 -12.36 -25.65
CA LYS A 399 29.98 -13.38 -26.71
C LYS A 399 29.97 -14.79 -26.10
N PHE A 400 28.79 -15.36 -25.96
CA PHE A 400 28.55 -16.64 -25.30
C PHE A 400 28.36 -17.79 -26.31
N PHE A 401 28.69 -19.01 -25.88
CA PHE A 401 28.65 -20.24 -26.68
C PHE A 401 27.66 -21.25 -26.08
N SER A 402 26.78 -21.82 -26.89
CA SER A 402 25.71 -22.74 -26.45
C SER A 402 26.23 -24.04 -25.81
N GLY A 403 27.47 -24.43 -26.08
CA GLY A 403 28.17 -25.56 -25.48
C GLY A 403 28.88 -25.25 -24.17
N ASP A 404 28.96 -23.99 -23.76
CA ASP A 404 29.77 -23.56 -22.61
C ASP A 404 28.92 -23.06 -21.43
N CYS A 405 29.55 -22.94 -20.25
CA CYS A 405 28.96 -22.32 -19.05
C CYS A 405 29.71 -21.04 -18.68
N TYR A 406 28.97 -20.05 -18.19
CA TYR A 406 29.51 -18.73 -17.83
C TYR A 406 29.09 -18.33 -16.42
N ILE A 407 29.97 -17.60 -15.76
CA ILE A 407 29.69 -16.90 -14.49
C ILE A 407 29.85 -15.40 -14.77
N PHE A 408 28.89 -14.59 -14.33
CA PHE A 408 29.02 -13.14 -14.33
C PHE A 408 28.88 -12.58 -12.92
N GLN A 409 29.58 -11.49 -12.64
CA GLN A 409 29.41 -10.65 -11.46
C GLN A 409 29.14 -9.23 -11.93
N TYR A 410 28.05 -8.65 -11.46
CA TYR A 410 27.68 -7.27 -11.70
C TYR A 410 27.64 -6.51 -10.38
N THR A 411 28.25 -5.33 -10.33
CA THR A 411 28.30 -4.45 -9.15
C THR A 411 27.77 -3.07 -9.52
N TYR A 412 26.66 -2.66 -8.90
CA TYR A 412 25.88 -1.47 -9.25
C TYR A 412 25.53 -0.67 -7.98
N PRO A 413 25.28 0.64 -8.07
CA PRO A 413 24.92 1.44 -6.90
C PRO A 413 23.52 1.08 -6.38
N GLY A 414 23.34 1.15 -5.05
CA GLY A 414 22.04 0.97 -4.37
C GLY A 414 21.90 1.88 -3.15
N GLU A 415 20.69 1.95 -2.57
CA GLU A 415 20.33 2.94 -1.54
C GLU A 415 21.26 2.97 -0.31
N LEU A 416 21.80 1.82 0.07
CA LEU A 416 22.65 1.64 1.25
C LEU A 416 24.13 1.37 0.91
N GLY A 417 24.51 1.50 -0.36
CA GLY A 417 25.83 1.19 -0.91
C GLY A 417 25.78 0.23 -2.10
N ASP A 418 26.95 -0.17 -2.60
CA ASP A 418 27.10 -1.09 -3.73
C ASP A 418 26.31 -2.39 -3.54
N GLN A 419 25.43 -2.71 -4.49
CA GLN A 419 24.76 -4.00 -4.60
C GLN A 419 25.52 -4.92 -5.58
N TYR A 420 25.32 -6.23 -5.41
CA TYR A 420 26.04 -7.27 -6.14
C TYR A 420 25.06 -8.32 -6.67
N LEU A 421 25.24 -8.71 -7.93
CA LEU A 421 24.55 -9.83 -8.56
C LEU A 421 25.62 -10.80 -9.10
N VAL A 422 25.57 -12.06 -8.67
CA VAL A 422 26.45 -13.14 -9.14
C VAL A 422 25.60 -14.16 -9.88
N GLY A 423 25.67 -14.14 -11.21
CA GLY A 423 24.87 -15.02 -12.06
C GLY A 423 25.66 -16.14 -12.71
N THR A 424 24.92 -17.18 -13.07
CA THR A 424 25.36 -18.26 -13.96
C THR A 424 24.47 -18.28 -15.19
N TRP A 425 25.08 -18.46 -16.37
CA TRP A 425 24.37 -18.70 -17.63
C TRP A 425 24.86 -20.04 -18.19
N PHE A 426 23.91 -20.89 -18.57
CA PHE A 426 24.18 -22.23 -19.13
C PHE A 426 23.66 -22.31 -20.56
N GLY A 427 24.55 -22.56 -21.51
CA GLY A 427 24.17 -22.84 -22.89
C GLY A 427 23.35 -24.13 -22.99
N GLU A 428 22.44 -24.22 -23.97
CA GLU A 428 21.53 -25.36 -24.17
C GLU A 428 22.30 -26.69 -24.26
N GLN A 429 23.43 -26.66 -24.98
CA GLN A 429 24.28 -27.81 -25.31
C GLN A 429 25.41 -28.04 -24.28
N SER A 430 25.49 -27.25 -23.21
CA SER A 430 26.57 -27.33 -22.22
C SER A 430 26.51 -28.59 -21.34
N VAL A 431 27.68 -29.09 -20.96
CA VAL A 431 27.84 -30.37 -20.23
C VAL A 431 27.51 -30.24 -18.74
N GLU A 432 27.09 -31.34 -18.11
CA GLU A 432 26.63 -31.33 -16.72
C GLU A 432 27.76 -31.00 -15.73
N GLU A 433 28.97 -31.45 -16.04
CA GLU A 433 30.19 -31.17 -15.27
C GLU A 433 30.49 -29.67 -15.19
N ASP A 434 30.37 -28.95 -16.30
CA ASP A 434 30.58 -27.49 -16.37
C ASP A 434 29.44 -26.75 -15.67
N ARG A 435 28.18 -27.18 -15.84
CA ARG A 435 27.01 -26.62 -15.14
C ARG A 435 27.13 -26.76 -13.62
N ASN A 436 27.55 -27.94 -13.14
CA ASN A 436 27.79 -28.23 -11.72
C ASN A 436 28.99 -27.44 -11.18
N SER A 437 30.09 -27.36 -11.95
CA SER A 437 31.28 -26.57 -11.61
C SER A 437 30.97 -25.07 -11.51
N ALA A 438 30.29 -24.51 -12.52
CA ALA A 438 29.84 -23.12 -12.55
C ALA A 438 29.00 -22.77 -11.32
N THR A 439 27.98 -23.59 -11.03
CA THR A 439 27.08 -23.44 -9.87
C THR A 439 27.88 -23.40 -8.57
N LEU A 440 28.80 -24.35 -8.38
CA LEU A 440 29.63 -24.43 -7.18
C LEU A 440 30.57 -23.22 -7.02
N GLN A 441 31.12 -22.68 -8.12
CA GLN A 441 31.99 -21.50 -8.06
C GLN A 441 31.20 -20.20 -7.83
N ALA A 442 30.01 -20.06 -8.42
CA ALA A 442 29.12 -18.93 -8.14
C ALA A 442 28.67 -18.91 -6.67
N SER A 443 28.25 -20.05 -6.12
CA SER A 443 27.92 -20.15 -4.70
C SER A 443 29.11 -19.85 -3.79
N LYS A 444 30.33 -20.28 -4.13
CA LYS A 444 31.56 -19.87 -3.38
C LYS A 444 31.83 -18.36 -3.44
N MET A 445 31.57 -17.71 -4.56
CA MET A 445 31.68 -16.24 -4.68
C MET A 445 30.67 -15.55 -3.75
N VAL A 446 29.41 -16.00 -3.77
CA VAL A 446 28.34 -15.51 -2.88
C VAL A 446 28.68 -15.76 -1.40
N GLU A 447 29.17 -16.95 -1.03
CA GLU A 447 29.66 -17.27 0.31
C GLU A 447 30.81 -16.35 0.75
N SER A 448 31.79 -16.08 -0.13
CA SER A 448 32.92 -15.18 0.16
C SER A 448 32.48 -13.73 0.43
N LEU A 449 31.38 -13.31 -0.22
CA LEU A 449 30.71 -12.03 -0.02
C LEU A 449 29.59 -12.10 1.04
N LYS A 450 29.60 -13.16 1.88
CA LYS A 450 28.72 -13.39 3.04
C LYS A 450 27.23 -13.50 2.72
N PHE A 451 26.89 -13.98 1.53
CA PHE A 451 25.51 -14.07 1.01
C PHE A 451 24.81 -12.72 0.82
N LEU A 452 25.56 -11.60 0.74
CA LEU A 452 25.00 -10.29 0.35
C LEU A 452 24.68 -10.18 -1.15
N PRO A 453 25.41 -10.82 -2.09
CA PRO A 453 25.01 -10.80 -3.49
C PRO A 453 23.77 -11.63 -3.75
N VAL A 454 22.90 -11.12 -4.61
CA VAL A 454 21.85 -11.91 -5.26
C VAL A 454 22.53 -12.99 -6.12
N GLN A 455 22.11 -14.24 -6.02
CA GLN A 455 22.63 -15.33 -6.86
C GLN A 455 21.63 -15.67 -7.97
N ALA A 456 22.05 -15.66 -9.24
CA ALA A 456 21.19 -16.01 -10.37
C ALA A 456 21.62 -17.32 -11.06
N ARG A 457 20.64 -18.12 -11.50
CA ARG A 457 20.78 -19.20 -12.47
C ARG A 457 19.90 -18.88 -13.66
N ILE A 458 20.50 -18.83 -14.85
CA ILE A 458 19.85 -18.51 -16.13
C ILE A 458 20.26 -19.60 -17.14
N CYS A 459 19.38 -19.91 -18.08
CA CYS A 459 19.63 -20.86 -19.17
C CYS A 459 19.39 -20.17 -20.52
N GLU A 460 20.07 -20.64 -21.56
CA GLU A 460 19.89 -20.15 -22.94
C GLU A 460 18.42 -20.15 -23.37
N GLY A 461 18.01 -19.07 -24.04
CA GLY A 461 16.63 -18.88 -24.50
C GLY A 461 15.61 -18.56 -23.41
N ASN A 462 16.03 -18.54 -22.14
CA ASN A 462 15.21 -18.23 -20.97
C ASN A 462 15.76 -16.99 -20.22
N GLU A 463 16.52 -16.13 -20.88
CA GLU A 463 17.12 -14.95 -20.25
C GLU A 463 16.09 -13.88 -19.90
N SER A 464 16.22 -13.33 -18.69
CA SER A 464 15.38 -12.24 -18.19
C SER A 464 15.76 -10.87 -18.77
N ILE A 465 14.89 -9.86 -18.66
CA ILE A 465 15.21 -8.54 -19.20
C ILE A 465 16.34 -7.84 -18.42
N GLN A 466 16.42 -8.08 -17.12
CA GLN A 466 17.47 -7.63 -16.22
C GLN A 466 18.83 -8.14 -16.71
N PHE A 467 18.91 -9.41 -17.18
CA PHE A 467 20.11 -9.95 -17.80
C PHE A 467 20.49 -9.19 -19.08
N PHE A 468 19.57 -8.99 -20.01
CA PHE A 468 19.88 -8.29 -21.25
C PHE A 468 20.31 -6.83 -21.02
N SER A 469 19.67 -6.11 -20.10
CA SER A 469 20.05 -4.72 -19.78
C SER A 469 21.44 -4.59 -19.14
N ILE A 470 21.89 -5.59 -18.38
CA ILE A 470 23.26 -5.63 -17.81
C ILE A 470 24.32 -5.77 -18.92
N PHE A 471 24.02 -6.52 -19.98
CA PHE A 471 24.97 -6.81 -21.06
C PHE A 471 24.89 -5.79 -22.22
N GLN A 472 23.75 -5.10 -22.39
CA GLN A 472 23.38 -4.15 -23.45
C GLN A 472 23.39 -4.72 -24.87
N SER A 473 24.50 -5.33 -25.27
CA SER A 473 24.65 -6.18 -26.45
C SER A 473 24.89 -7.62 -25.99
N PHE A 474 24.24 -8.60 -26.61
CA PHE A 474 24.43 -10.02 -26.29
C PHE A 474 24.42 -10.88 -27.54
N LEU A 475 25.44 -11.74 -27.69
CA LEU A 475 25.62 -12.60 -28.86
C LEU A 475 25.74 -14.05 -28.39
N VAL A 476 24.88 -14.91 -28.91
CA VAL A 476 24.90 -16.36 -28.67
C VAL A 476 25.36 -17.08 -29.93
N PHE A 477 26.46 -17.81 -29.82
CA PHE A 477 27.08 -18.62 -30.85
C PHE A 477 26.83 -20.10 -30.59
N LYS A 478 26.78 -20.91 -31.66
CA LYS A 478 26.61 -22.36 -31.54
C LYS A 478 27.89 -23.09 -31.17
N GLY A 479 27.70 -24.28 -30.60
CA GLY A 479 28.75 -25.13 -30.05
C GLY A 479 29.48 -24.48 -28.88
N GLY A 480 30.68 -24.98 -28.57
CA GLY A 480 31.41 -24.63 -27.35
C GLY A 480 32.92 -24.73 -27.51
N VAL A 481 33.65 -24.06 -26.62
CA VAL A 481 35.11 -24.01 -26.58
C VAL A 481 35.69 -24.43 -25.22
N SER A 482 34.88 -24.89 -24.26
CA SER A 482 35.37 -25.59 -23.07
C SER A 482 35.97 -26.97 -23.43
N ALA A 483 37.01 -27.38 -22.70
CA ALA A 483 37.63 -28.69 -22.87
C ALA A 483 36.65 -29.84 -22.60
N ASN A 484 35.75 -29.68 -21.62
CA ASN A 484 34.75 -30.69 -21.27
C ASN A 484 33.69 -30.84 -22.37
N TYR A 485 33.23 -29.73 -22.99
CA TYR A 485 32.37 -29.78 -24.16
C TYR A 485 33.06 -30.45 -25.36
N LYS A 486 34.33 -30.10 -25.65
CA LYS A 486 35.10 -30.71 -26.74
C LYS A 486 35.36 -32.21 -26.52
N MET A 487 35.56 -32.65 -25.27
CA MET A 487 35.62 -34.07 -24.92
C MET A 487 34.26 -34.76 -25.13
N TYR A 488 33.17 -34.16 -24.64
CA TYR A 488 31.82 -34.71 -24.77
C TYR A 488 31.42 -34.95 -26.24
N ILE A 489 31.61 -33.98 -27.14
CA ILE A 489 31.27 -34.18 -28.56
C ILE A 489 32.12 -35.29 -29.21
N ALA A 490 33.39 -35.43 -28.82
CA ALA A 490 34.27 -36.48 -29.31
C ALA A 490 33.88 -37.87 -28.78
N GLU A 491 33.51 -37.99 -27.49
CA GLU A 491 33.03 -39.23 -26.88
C GLU A 491 31.64 -39.68 -27.38
N LYS A 492 30.84 -38.74 -27.91
CA LYS A 492 29.52 -39.00 -28.48
C LYS A 492 29.52 -39.11 -30.02
N GLU A 493 30.68 -38.98 -30.67
CA GLU A 493 30.84 -38.92 -32.13
C GLU A 493 29.94 -37.83 -32.79
N LEU A 494 29.70 -36.73 -32.09
CA LEU A 494 28.85 -35.62 -32.56
C LEU A 494 29.65 -34.65 -33.44
N PRO A 495 29.01 -34.04 -34.46
CA PRO A 495 29.65 -33.03 -35.29
C PRO A 495 29.97 -31.76 -34.48
N ASP A 496 31.16 -31.20 -34.67
CA ASP A 496 31.54 -29.95 -34.02
C ASP A 496 30.86 -28.74 -34.71
N VAL A 497 29.69 -28.36 -34.20
CA VAL A 497 28.90 -27.20 -34.67
C VAL A 497 29.38 -25.85 -34.11
N THR A 498 30.60 -25.79 -33.56
CA THR A 498 31.12 -24.57 -32.95
C THR A 498 31.34 -23.47 -33.98
N TYR A 499 30.84 -22.27 -33.68
CA TYR A 499 30.99 -21.10 -34.55
C TYR A 499 32.46 -20.84 -34.93
N SER A 500 32.65 -20.52 -36.21
CA SER A 500 33.91 -20.04 -36.77
C SER A 500 33.63 -18.85 -37.67
N GLU A 501 34.53 -17.87 -37.67
CA GLU A 501 34.30 -16.60 -38.38
C GLU A 501 34.17 -16.77 -39.90
N ASP A 502 34.87 -17.74 -40.50
CA ASP A 502 34.77 -18.05 -41.93
C ASP A 502 33.68 -19.10 -42.24
N GLY A 503 32.98 -19.58 -41.22
CA GLY A 503 31.92 -20.56 -41.33
C GLY A 503 30.60 -19.98 -41.87
N LEU A 504 29.69 -20.90 -42.21
CA LEU A 504 28.29 -20.60 -42.49
C LEU A 504 27.56 -20.35 -41.16
N ALA A 505 26.99 -19.16 -40.98
CA ALA A 505 26.20 -18.81 -39.79
C ALA A 505 25.02 -17.91 -40.16
N LEU A 506 23.85 -18.22 -39.57
CA LEU A 506 22.64 -17.40 -39.62
C LEU A 506 22.32 -16.94 -38.19
N PHE A 507 22.26 -15.62 -37.97
CA PHE A 507 21.86 -15.01 -36.71
C PHE A 507 20.45 -14.44 -36.83
N ARG A 508 19.56 -14.78 -35.89
CA ARG A 508 18.31 -14.04 -35.66
C ARG A 508 18.63 -12.81 -34.81
N VAL A 509 18.22 -11.64 -35.26
CA VAL A 509 18.28 -10.39 -34.52
C VAL A 509 16.96 -10.17 -33.79
N GLN A 510 17.06 -9.80 -32.51
CA GLN A 510 15.95 -9.44 -31.64
C GLN A 510 16.41 -8.42 -30.60
N GLY A 511 15.49 -7.67 -29.99
CA GLY A 511 15.85 -6.65 -29.01
C GLY A 511 14.71 -5.71 -28.67
N THR A 512 15.01 -4.61 -27.97
CA THR A 512 14.09 -3.48 -27.78
C THR A 512 14.77 -2.11 -27.98
N GLY A 513 16.04 -2.07 -28.41
CA GLY A 513 16.78 -0.83 -28.63
C GLY A 513 18.29 -1.01 -28.43
N PRO A 514 19.10 0.07 -28.51
CA PRO A 514 20.55 -0.01 -28.34
C PRO A 514 21.01 -0.51 -26.95
N GLU A 515 20.18 -0.35 -25.92
CA GLU A 515 20.42 -0.88 -24.55
C GLU A 515 19.98 -2.36 -24.40
N ASN A 516 19.48 -2.99 -25.47
CA ASN A 516 19.00 -4.37 -25.50
C ASN A 516 19.07 -4.92 -26.93
N MET A 517 20.28 -5.17 -27.42
CA MET A 517 20.57 -5.72 -28.75
C MET A 517 21.00 -7.18 -28.65
N GLN A 518 20.32 -8.08 -29.35
CA GLN A 518 20.57 -9.52 -29.24
C GLN A 518 20.73 -10.16 -30.62
N ALA A 519 21.77 -10.99 -30.78
CA ALA A 519 21.96 -11.83 -31.96
C ALA A 519 22.16 -13.29 -31.55
N ILE A 520 21.24 -14.17 -31.94
CA ILE A 520 21.26 -15.60 -31.59
C ILE A 520 21.51 -16.40 -32.86
N GLN A 521 22.57 -17.21 -32.89
CA GLN A 521 22.87 -18.10 -34.01
C GLN A 521 21.85 -19.24 -34.07
N VAL A 522 21.07 -19.29 -35.14
CA VAL A 522 20.07 -20.34 -35.41
C VAL A 522 20.63 -21.40 -36.36
N GLU A 523 19.82 -22.36 -36.83
CA GLU A 523 20.26 -23.23 -37.94
C GLU A 523 20.30 -22.44 -39.24
N ALA A 524 21.32 -22.66 -40.08
CA ALA A 524 21.47 -21.98 -41.37
C ALA A 524 20.58 -22.61 -42.46
N VAL A 525 19.27 -22.67 -42.18
CA VAL A 525 18.25 -23.28 -43.04
C VAL A 525 17.05 -22.34 -43.19
N ALA A 526 16.38 -22.38 -44.35
CA ALA A 526 15.26 -21.48 -44.65
C ALA A 526 14.10 -21.53 -43.63
N SER A 527 13.85 -22.68 -42.99
CA SER A 527 12.82 -22.86 -41.97
C SER A 527 13.13 -22.19 -40.62
N SER A 528 14.35 -21.68 -40.41
CA SER A 528 14.72 -20.88 -39.23
C SER A 528 14.48 -19.39 -39.38
N LEU A 529 14.04 -18.92 -40.57
CA LEU A 529 13.56 -17.56 -40.78
C LEU A 529 12.19 -17.34 -40.11
N ASN A 530 11.81 -16.08 -39.89
CA ASN A 530 10.49 -15.71 -39.39
C ASN A 530 10.19 -14.26 -39.81
N SER A 531 8.99 -14.00 -40.33
CA SER A 531 8.61 -12.67 -40.86
C SER A 531 8.64 -11.53 -39.85
N SER A 532 8.73 -11.79 -38.54
CA SER A 532 8.78 -10.77 -37.48
C SER A 532 10.17 -10.49 -36.91
N HIS A 533 11.25 -10.93 -37.56
CA HIS A 533 12.62 -10.69 -37.11
C HIS A 533 13.55 -10.28 -38.26
N GLY A 534 14.60 -9.54 -37.92
CA GLY A 534 15.74 -9.32 -38.80
C GLY A 534 16.75 -10.47 -38.70
N TYR A 535 17.52 -10.72 -39.76
CA TYR A 535 18.51 -11.80 -39.80
C TYR A 535 19.81 -11.36 -40.49
N ILE A 536 20.93 -11.94 -40.04
CA ILE A 536 22.28 -11.73 -40.59
C ILE A 536 22.83 -13.10 -41.01
N LEU A 537 23.22 -13.26 -42.27
CA LEU A 537 23.71 -14.51 -42.86
C LEU A 537 25.12 -14.30 -43.45
N HIS A 538 26.09 -15.13 -43.07
CA HIS A 538 27.42 -15.11 -43.67
C HIS A 538 28.02 -16.48 -43.92
N ASN A 539 29.00 -16.55 -44.83
CA ASN A 539 29.83 -17.74 -45.11
C ASN A 539 31.33 -17.40 -45.24
N GLY A 540 31.80 -16.43 -44.46
CA GLY A 540 33.14 -15.82 -44.58
C GLY A 540 33.29 -14.91 -45.81
N SER A 541 32.97 -15.42 -47.01
CA SER A 541 33.16 -14.74 -48.30
C SER A 541 32.03 -13.80 -48.72
N SER A 542 30.82 -14.00 -48.20
CA SER A 542 29.62 -13.21 -48.48
C SER A 542 28.87 -12.93 -47.18
N LEU A 543 28.19 -11.78 -47.17
CA LEU A 543 27.39 -11.27 -46.06
C LEU A 543 26.05 -10.77 -46.62
N PHE A 544 24.96 -11.21 -46.02
CA PHE A 544 23.59 -10.79 -46.34
C PHE A 544 22.88 -10.35 -45.06
N THR A 545 22.00 -9.35 -45.20
CA THR A 545 20.98 -9.04 -44.18
C THR A 545 19.62 -9.34 -44.78
N TRP A 546 18.70 -9.90 -44.00
CA TRP A 546 17.32 -10.19 -44.43
C TRP A 546 16.34 -9.56 -43.42
N LEU A 547 15.32 -8.89 -43.94
CA LEU A 547 14.28 -8.24 -43.14
C LEU A 547 12.90 -8.82 -43.47
N GLY A 548 12.22 -9.31 -42.43
CA GLY A 548 10.86 -9.83 -42.52
C GLY A 548 9.80 -8.76 -42.74
N ASN A 549 8.64 -9.13 -43.28
CA ASN A 549 7.55 -8.20 -43.59
C ASN A 549 6.81 -7.63 -42.36
N LEU A 550 7.11 -8.11 -41.15
CA LEU A 550 6.53 -7.66 -39.87
C LEU A 550 7.54 -6.97 -38.94
N THR A 551 8.75 -6.65 -39.43
CA THR A 551 9.78 -5.90 -38.68
C THR A 551 9.55 -4.39 -38.73
N THR A 552 9.93 -3.67 -37.68
CA THR A 552 9.87 -2.19 -37.61
C THR A 552 11.12 -1.53 -38.19
N SER A 553 11.19 -0.19 -38.14
CA SER A 553 12.41 0.56 -38.40
C SER A 553 13.48 0.36 -37.31
N GLU A 554 13.08 0.11 -36.05
CA GLU A 554 14.03 -0.19 -34.98
C GLU A 554 14.69 -1.57 -35.20
N ASP A 555 13.93 -2.56 -35.65
CA ASP A 555 14.47 -3.88 -36.02
C ASP A 555 15.56 -3.78 -37.11
N GLN A 556 15.39 -2.89 -38.09
CA GLN A 556 16.43 -2.62 -39.10
C GLN A 556 17.66 -1.96 -38.47
N GLU A 557 17.48 -0.96 -37.60
CA GLU A 557 18.58 -0.27 -36.92
C GLU A 557 19.36 -1.22 -35.97
N LEU A 558 18.66 -2.19 -35.34
CA LEU A 558 19.26 -3.28 -34.57
C LEU A 558 20.10 -4.22 -35.44
N VAL A 559 19.59 -4.61 -36.62
CA VAL A 559 20.35 -5.44 -37.59
C VAL A 559 21.62 -4.71 -38.03
N GLU A 560 21.54 -3.42 -38.35
CA GLU A 560 22.70 -2.62 -38.78
C GLU A 560 23.74 -2.49 -37.65
N ARG A 561 23.33 -2.21 -36.40
CA ARG A 561 24.25 -2.17 -35.24
C ARG A 561 24.90 -3.52 -34.93
N LEU A 562 24.15 -4.62 -34.97
CA LEU A 562 24.69 -5.95 -34.67
C LEU A 562 25.62 -6.47 -35.77
N LEU A 563 25.45 -6.00 -37.01
CA LEU A 563 26.35 -6.30 -38.13
C LEU A 563 27.80 -5.87 -37.83
N ASP A 564 27.98 -4.64 -37.32
CA ASP A 564 29.30 -4.12 -36.93
C ASP A 564 29.95 -4.89 -35.76
N LEU A 565 29.16 -5.56 -34.92
CA LEU A 565 29.66 -6.39 -33.81
C LEU A 565 30.01 -7.83 -34.22
N ILE A 566 29.45 -8.31 -35.35
CA ILE A 566 29.61 -9.67 -35.88
C ILE A 566 30.65 -9.71 -37.01
N LYS A 567 30.55 -8.84 -38.02
CA LYS A 567 31.43 -8.77 -39.19
C LYS A 567 31.77 -7.31 -39.58
N PRO A 568 32.52 -6.58 -38.74
CA PRO A 568 32.93 -5.22 -39.04
C PRO A 568 33.76 -5.13 -40.34
N ASN A 569 33.58 -4.03 -41.07
CA ASN A 569 34.25 -3.70 -42.35
C ASN A 569 33.81 -4.50 -43.58
N VAL A 570 32.74 -5.31 -43.52
CA VAL A 570 32.17 -6.01 -44.69
C VAL A 570 30.82 -5.40 -45.05
N GLN A 571 30.63 -5.04 -46.33
CA GLN A 571 29.36 -4.48 -46.82
C GLN A 571 28.32 -5.60 -47.02
N PRO A 572 27.13 -5.50 -46.42
CA PRO A 572 26.08 -6.51 -46.57
C PRO A 572 25.37 -6.40 -47.93
N LYS A 573 24.84 -7.53 -48.41
CA LYS A 573 23.82 -7.58 -49.46
C LYS A 573 22.42 -7.59 -48.80
N PRO A 574 21.69 -6.46 -48.73
CA PRO A 574 20.37 -6.45 -48.11
C PRO A 574 19.35 -7.22 -48.97
N GLN A 575 18.50 -8.01 -48.30
CA GLN A 575 17.39 -8.77 -48.85
C GLN A 575 16.12 -8.38 -48.07
N LYS A 576 14.96 -8.44 -48.73
CA LYS A 576 13.65 -8.30 -48.08
C LYS A 576 12.81 -9.54 -48.36
N GLU A 577 11.95 -9.87 -47.41
CA GLU A 577 11.05 -11.03 -47.51
C GLU A 577 10.21 -10.98 -48.80
N GLY A 578 10.32 -12.04 -49.60
CA GLY A 578 9.66 -12.17 -50.91
C GLY A 578 10.44 -11.57 -52.09
N SER A 579 11.59 -10.92 -51.86
CA SER A 579 12.48 -10.40 -52.92
C SER A 579 13.93 -10.89 -52.77
N GLU A 580 14.13 -12.10 -52.27
CA GLU A 580 15.46 -12.66 -52.01
C GLU A 580 16.10 -13.26 -53.28
N SER A 581 17.43 -13.20 -53.35
CA SER A 581 18.23 -13.75 -54.45
C SER A 581 18.43 -15.26 -54.35
N GLU A 582 18.67 -15.92 -55.48
CA GLU A 582 19.00 -17.36 -55.52
C GLU A 582 20.24 -17.68 -54.66
N GLN A 583 21.27 -16.81 -54.69
CA GLN A 583 22.48 -16.94 -53.85
C GLN A 583 22.19 -16.95 -52.33
N PHE A 584 21.10 -16.32 -51.88
CA PHE A 584 20.68 -16.35 -50.48
C PHE A 584 19.98 -17.67 -50.15
N TRP A 585 19.13 -18.17 -51.04
CA TRP A 585 18.45 -19.47 -50.85
C TRP A 585 19.41 -20.66 -50.96
N ASP A 586 20.34 -20.66 -51.91
CA ASP A 586 21.38 -21.68 -52.05
C ASP A 586 22.21 -21.83 -50.76
N MET A 587 22.48 -20.70 -50.08
CA MET A 587 23.23 -20.65 -48.83
C MET A 587 22.44 -21.18 -47.62
N LEU A 588 21.11 -21.25 -47.71
CA LEU A 588 20.20 -21.80 -46.69
C LEU A 588 19.68 -23.21 -47.05
N GLY A 589 20.30 -23.89 -48.01
CA GLY A 589 19.91 -25.23 -48.45
C GLY A 589 18.67 -25.28 -49.37
N GLY A 590 18.28 -24.15 -49.95
CA GLY A 590 17.08 -23.97 -50.78
C GLY A 590 15.97 -23.20 -50.05
N LYS A 591 14.89 -22.87 -50.77
CA LYS A 591 13.72 -22.17 -50.20
C LYS A 591 12.72 -23.17 -49.61
N SER A 592 12.38 -22.99 -48.34
CA SER A 592 11.29 -23.71 -47.65
C SER A 592 10.20 -22.74 -47.17
N GLU A 593 9.11 -23.29 -46.63
CA GLU A 593 8.20 -22.53 -45.77
C GLU A 593 8.88 -22.19 -44.43
N TYR A 594 8.40 -21.11 -43.80
CA TYR A 594 8.83 -20.62 -42.48
C TYR A 594 7.67 -19.84 -41.81
N PRO A 595 7.69 -19.63 -40.47
CA PRO A 595 6.58 -18.99 -39.78
C PRO A 595 6.44 -17.49 -40.10
N SER A 596 5.25 -17.10 -40.54
CA SER A 596 4.88 -15.70 -40.84
C SER A 596 4.02 -15.03 -39.75
N GLN A 597 4.03 -15.58 -38.54
CA GLN A 597 3.30 -15.05 -37.38
C GLN A 597 4.28 -14.35 -36.44
N LYS A 598 3.91 -13.15 -35.97
CA LYS A 598 4.67 -12.44 -34.93
C LYS A 598 4.59 -13.22 -33.62
N VAL A 599 5.71 -13.80 -33.21
CA VAL A 599 5.82 -14.48 -31.93
C VAL A 599 5.61 -13.45 -30.83
N GLY A 600 4.54 -13.60 -30.06
CA GLY A 600 4.37 -12.82 -28.83
C GLY A 600 5.40 -13.26 -27.81
N ARG A 601 5.95 -12.31 -27.04
CA ARG A 601 6.38 -12.66 -25.68
C ARG A 601 5.11 -12.92 -24.88
N ASP A 602 5.13 -13.94 -24.03
CA ASP A 602 4.06 -14.16 -23.06
C ASP A 602 3.93 -12.93 -22.16
N VAL A 603 2.70 -12.59 -21.78
CA VAL A 603 2.45 -11.41 -20.93
C VAL A 603 2.98 -11.72 -19.53
N GLU A 604 3.69 -10.77 -18.91
CA GLU A 604 4.17 -10.93 -17.53
C GLU A 604 2.98 -11.31 -16.64
N SER A 605 3.07 -12.46 -15.97
CA SER A 605 1.96 -12.98 -15.18
C SER A 605 1.84 -12.26 -13.84
N ASP A 606 0.67 -12.35 -13.23
CA ASP A 606 0.45 -11.85 -11.88
C ASP A 606 1.24 -12.74 -10.88
N PRO A 607 2.01 -12.15 -9.96
CA PRO A 607 2.97 -12.90 -9.16
C PRO A 607 2.31 -13.67 -8.01
N HIS A 608 2.78 -14.89 -7.74
CA HIS A 608 2.30 -15.76 -6.67
C HIS A 608 3.39 -15.97 -5.61
N LEU A 609 3.09 -15.68 -4.33
CA LEU A 609 4.04 -15.91 -3.22
C LEU A 609 3.71 -17.23 -2.50
N PHE A 610 4.75 -18.03 -2.23
CA PHE A 610 4.66 -19.29 -1.51
C PHE A 610 5.63 -19.30 -0.31
N SER A 611 5.21 -19.80 0.85
CA SER A 611 6.14 -20.18 1.92
C SER A 611 6.53 -21.65 1.81
N CYS A 612 7.81 -21.94 2.03
CA CYS A 612 8.38 -23.28 1.93
C CYS A 612 8.65 -23.90 3.31
N SER A 613 8.14 -25.11 3.53
CA SER A 613 8.34 -25.85 4.78
C SER A 613 8.88 -27.26 4.52
N PHE A 614 9.69 -27.75 5.47
CA PHE A 614 10.58 -28.90 5.26
C PHE A 614 10.47 -29.88 6.43
N THR A 615 9.47 -30.76 6.39
CA THR A 615 9.19 -31.78 7.43
C THR A 615 9.79 -33.14 7.09
N ASN A 616 9.79 -33.52 5.81
CA ASN A 616 10.53 -34.63 5.19
C ASN A 616 10.51 -34.48 3.66
N VAL A 617 9.34 -34.14 3.12
CA VAL A 617 9.13 -33.66 1.74
C VAL A 617 9.04 -32.13 1.78
N MET A 618 9.27 -31.46 0.65
CA MET A 618 9.01 -30.03 0.51
C MET A 618 7.51 -29.78 0.46
N GLN A 619 7.00 -28.98 1.38
CA GLN A 619 5.59 -28.59 1.46
C GLN A 619 5.50 -27.07 1.26
N VAL A 620 4.89 -26.64 0.17
CA VAL A 620 4.65 -25.22 -0.13
C VAL A 620 3.23 -24.81 0.27
N LYS A 621 3.03 -23.55 0.62
CA LYS A 621 1.71 -22.95 0.82
C LYS A 621 1.66 -21.55 0.19
N GLU A 622 0.66 -21.31 -0.65
CA GLU A 622 0.41 -20.00 -1.26
C GLU A 622 -0.02 -18.97 -0.20
N ILE A 623 0.42 -17.72 -0.38
CA ILE A 623 0.10 -16.56 0.44
C ILE A 623 -0.57 -15.53 -0.47
N TYR A 624 -1.87 -15.34 -0.27
CA TYR A 624 -2.71 -14.43 -1.05
C TYR A 624 -2.62 -12.99 -0.53
N ASN A 625 -2.73 -12.01 -1.43
CA ASN A 625 -2.67 -10.56 -1.12
C ASN A 625 -1.45 -10.21 -0.23
N PHE A 626 -0.28 -10.76 -0.57
CA PHE A 626 0.94 -10.65 0.23
C PHE A 626 1.50 -9.23 0.29
N ASP A 627 2.24 -8.93 1.37
CA ASP A 627 3.02 -7.70 1.52
C ASP A 627 4.36 -7.97 2.24
N GLN A 628 5.14 -6.93 2.50
CA GLN A 628 6.47 -7.06 3.12
C GLN A 628 6.42 -7.69 4.52
N ASP A 629 5.35 -7.49 5.30
CA ASP A 629 5.21 -8.02 6.67
C ASP A 629 4.81 -9.51 6.68
N ASP A 630 4.68 -10.16 5.52
CA ASP A 630 4.56 -11.62 5.40
C ASP A 630 5.91 -12.33 5.20
N LEU A 631 6.99 -11.60 4.88
CA LEU A 631 8.35 -12.14 4.71
C LEU A 631 9.04 -12.37 6.07
N MET A 632 8.65 -13.46 6.73
CA MET A 632 9.13 -13.84 8.07
C MET A 632 10.63 -14.23 8.06
N THR A 633 11.44 -13.61 8.93
CA THR A 633 12.92 -13.82 8.94
C THR A 633 13.36 -15.26 9.25
N GLU A 634 12.47 -16.09 9.82
CA GLU A 634 12.71 -17.49 10.15
C GLU A 634 12.51 -18.47 8.98
N ASP A 635 11.86 -18.05 7.89
CA ASP A 635 11.39 -18.94 6.81
C ASP A 635 12.05 -18.65 5.44
N ILE A 636 11.68 -19.43 4.42
CA ILE A 636 12.07 -19.25 3.02
C ILE A 636 10.81 -19.13 2.19
N PHE A 637 10.80 -18.19 1.25
CA PHE A 637 9.67 -17.91 0.38
C PHE A 637 10.10 -18.00 -1.09
N ILE A 638 9.16 -18.36 -1.96
CA ILE A 638 9.32 -18.35 -3.41
C ILE A 638 8.25 -17.42 -3.98
N LEU A 639 8.68 -16.38 -4.68
CA LEU A 639 7.81 -15.55 -5.51
C LEU A 639 7.93 -16.04 -6.95
N ASP A 640 6.82 -16.52 -7.51
CA ASP A 640 6.70 -17.04 -8.85
C ASP A 640 6.08 -16.00 -9.77
N CYS A 641 6.77 -15.65 -10.86
CA CYS A 641 6.32 -14.70 -11.88
C CYS A 641 6.02 -15.39 -13.23
N HIS A 642 5.88 -16.72 -13.24
CA HIS A 642 5.72 -17.61 -14.41
C HIS A 642 6.95 -17.67 -15.34
N SER A 643 7.49 -16.54 -15.76
CA SER A 643 8.70 -16.46 -16.60
C SER A 643 10.01 -16.60 -15.81
N GLU A 644 10.00 -16.29 -14.51
CA GLU A 644 11.16 -16.35 -13.61
C GLU A 644 10.68 -16.53 -12.15
N ILE A 645 11.55 -17.06 -11.28
CA ILE A 645 11.25 -17.25 -9.84
C ILE A 645 12.30 -16.62 -8.93
N TYR A 646 11.84 -16.08 -7.79
CA TYR A 646 12.67 -15.47 -6.76
C TYR A 646 12.57 -16.24 -5.44
N VAL A 647 13.69 -16.84 -5.00
CA VAL A 647 13.81 -17.54 -3.71
C VAL A 647 14.36 -16.56 -2.66
N TRP A 648 13.47 -16.00 -1.84
CA TRP A 648 13.86 -15.11 -0.73
C TRP A 648 14.18 -15.93 0.52
N VAL A 649 15.31 -15.62 1.16
CA VAL A 649 15.86 -16.38 2.30
C VAL A 649 16.04 -15.48 3.52
N GLY A 650 15.23 -15.72 4.54
CA GLY A 650 15.24 -14.96 5.80
C GLY A 650 16.58 -15.04 6.55
N GLN A 651 16.91 -13.98 7.30
CA GLN A 651 18.16 -13.82 8.05
C GLN A 651 18.29 -14.81 9.21
N GLN A 652 17.19 -15.28 9.80
CA GLN A 652 17.16 -16.34 10.81
C GLN A 652 16.74 -17.72 10.27
N ALA A 653 16.45 -17.83 8.97
CA ALA A 653 16.18 -19.11 8.32
C ALA A 653 17.32 -20.12 8.53
N ASN A 654 16.94 -21.40 8.66
CA ASN A 654 17.88 -22.46 9.04
C ASN A 654 19.11 -22.49 8.11
N SER A 655 20.30 -22.42 8.71
CA SER A 655 21.58 -22.39 7.99
C SER A 655 21.80 -23.57 7.03
N LYS A 656 21.07 -24.69 7.17
CA LYS A 656 21.02 -25.74 6.15
C LYS A 656 20.33 -25.22 4.89
N TYR A 657 19.06 -24.85 5.00
CA TYR A 657 18.22 -24.44 3.87
C TYR A 657 18.72 -23.17 3.16
N ARG A 658 19.48 -22.28 3.84
CA ARG A 658 20.19 -21.17 3.18
C ARG A 658 21.21 -21.63 2.14
N ARG A 659 21.90 -22.76 2.34
CA ARG A 659 22.80 -23.35 1.32
C ARG A 659 22.03 -24.15 0.28
N ASP A 660 20.95 -24.81 0.68
CA ASP A 660 20.11 -25.61 -0.20
C ASP A 660 19.15 -24.75 -1.08
N ALA A 661 19.21 -23.41 -0.98
CA ALA A 661 18.24 -22.48 -1.57
C ALA A 661 18.09 -22.61 -3.11
N LEU A 662 19.18 -22.85 -3.84
CA LEU A 662 19.11 -23.10 -5.29
C LEU A 662 18.33 -24.39 -5.59
N THR A 663 18.60 -25.44 -4.83
CA THR A 663 17.96 -26.76 -4.95
C THR A 663 16.48 -26.71 -4.53
N ILE A 664 16.12 -25.80 -3.62
CA ILE A 664 14.72 -25.50 -3.26
C ILE A 664 14.00 -24.86 -4.45
N GLY A 665 14.58 -23.86 -5.10
CA GLY A 665 14.03 -23.25 -6.31
C GLY A 665 13.91 -24.23 -7.49
N GLN A 666 14.94 -25.07 -7.71
CA GLN A 666 14.90 -26.12 -8.74
C GLN A 666 13.74 -27.10 -8.51
N LYS A 667 13.58 -27.57 -7.27
CA LYS A 667 12.48 -28.47 -6.89
C LYS A 667 11.10 -27.84 -6.98
N PHE A 668 11.00 -26.51 -6.89
CA PHE A 668 9.74 -25.80 -7.09
C PHE A 668 9.31 -25.87 -8.56
N LEU A 669 10.24 -25.61 -9.50
CA LEU A 669 10.00 -25.76 -10.93
C LEU A 669 9.71 -27.22 -11.31
N GLU A 670 10.43 -28.20 -10.74
CA GLU A 670 10.19 -29.64 -10.96
C GLU A 670 8.78 -30.09 -10.52
N CYS A 671 8.17 -29.42 -9.55
CA CYS A 671 6.85 -29.77 -9.02
C CYS A 671 5.68 -29.10 -9.75
N ASP A 672 5.91 -28.03 -10.53
CA ASP A 672 4.90 -27.23 -11.26
C ASP A 672 3.60 -27.04 -10.44
N PHE A 673 3.71 -26.45 -9.24
CA PHE A 673 2.60 -26.44 -8.27
C PHE A 673 1.31 -25.75 -8.76
N LEU A 674 1.42 -24.83 -9.73
CA LEU A 674 0.28 -24.17 -10.37
C LEU A 674 -0.31 -25.00 -11.55
N LEU A 675 0.41 -26.03 -12.01
CA LEU A 675 0.12 -26.82 -13.22
C LEU A 675 -0.02 -25.91 -14.45
N GLU A 676 0.92 -24.98 -14.58
CA GLU A 676 0.97 -23.99 -15.68
C GLU A 676 2.13 -24.27 -16.64
N LYS A 677 2.86 -25.37 -16.41
CA LYS A 677 4.05 -25.80 -17.14
C LYS A 677 5.17 -24.78 -17.03
N LEU A 678 5.46 -24.34 -15.79
CA LEU A 678 6.67 -23.57 -15.48
C LEU A 678 7.88 -24.18 -16.17
N CYS A 679 8.68 -23.37 -16.87
CA CYS A 679 9.85 -23.88 -17.55
C CYS A 679 10.88 -24.39 -16.51
N GLY A 680 11.29 -25.66 -16.60
CA GLY A 680 12.34 -26.23 -15.73
C GLY A 680 13.72 -25.56 -15.88
N GLN A 681 13.86 -24.67 -16.87
CA GLN A 681 15.02 -23.84 -17.15
C GLN A 681 14.79 -22.34 -16.88
N ALA A 682 13.62 -21.95 -16.34
CA ALA A 682 13.32 -20.57 -15.96
C ALA A 682 14.38 -19.99 -14.99
N PRO A 683 14.67 -18.67 -15.06
CA PRO A 683 15.60 -18.02 -14.15
C PRO A 683 15.24 -18.23 -12.69
N ILE A 684 16.25 -18.54 -11.88
CA ILE A 684 16.14 -18.64 -10.42
C ILE A 684 17.04 -17.57 -9.81
N TYR A 685 16.42 -16.62 -9.09
CA TYR A 685 17.11 -15.58 -8.33
C TYR A 685 17.02 -15.87 -6.83
N ILE A 686 18.16 -16.08 -6.17
CA ILE A 686 18.24 -16.25 -4.72
C ILE A 686 18.57 -14.90 -4.10
N ILE A 687 17.69 -14.44 -3.21
CA ILE A 687 17.78 -13.15 -2.54
C ILE A 687 17.84 -13.40 -1.03
N THR A 688 18.69 -12.64 -0.34
CA THR A 688 18.79 -12.69 1.12
C THR A 688 18.17 -11.46 1.76
N GLU A 689 17.60 -11.66 2.94
CA GLU A 689 17.00 -10.59 3.72
C GLU A 689 18.01 -9.47 4.06
N GLY A 690 17.64 -8.22 3.75
CA GLY A 690 18.49 -7.05 3.92
C GLY A 690 19.46 -6.81 2.75
N SER A 691 19.24 -7.46 1.61
CA SER A 691 19.96 -7.25 0.35
C SER A 691 19.03 -7.43 -0.86
N GLU A 692 17.75 -7.06 -0.69
CA GLU A 692 16.73 -7.14 -1.73
C GLU A 692 16.96 -6.12 -2.86
N PRO A 693 16.95 -6.55 -4.14
CA PRO A 693 17.07 -5.66 -5.29
C PRO A 693 15.71 -5.05 -5.69
N THR A 694 15.76 -3.91 -6.37
CA THR A 694 14.58 -3.20 -6.91
C THR A 694 13.68 -4.06 -7.81
N PHE A 695 14.27 -4.98 -8.59
CA PHE A 695 13.50 -5.91 -9.43
C PHE A 695 12.72 -6.99 -8.65
N PHE A 696 12.97 -7.14 -7.35
CA PHE A 696 12.16 -7.97 -6.44
C PHE A 696 11.22 -7.12 -5.58
N THR A 697 11.70 -6.01 -5.02
CA THR A 697 10.87 -5.16 -4.14
C THR A 697 9.69 -4.51 -4.86
N ARG A 698 9.75 -4.35 -6.21
CA ARG A 698 8.63 -3.92 -7.06
C ARG A 698 7.32 -4.70 -6.87
N PHE A 699 7.38 -5.94 -6.36
CA PHE A 699 6.21 -6.78 -6.15
C PHE A 699 5.54 -6.60 -4.77
N PHE A 700 6.07 -5.72 -3.92
CA PHE A 700 5.61 -5.51 -2.54
C PHE A 700 5.43 -4.01 -2.23
N THR A 701 4.55 -3.67 -1.28
CA THR A 701 4.54 -2.33 -0.67
C THR A 701 5.74 -2.22 0.29
N TRP A 702 6.90 -1.83 -0.25
CA TRP A 702 8.19 -1.95 0.44
C TRP A 702 8.58 -0.72 1.28
N ASP A 703 9.02 -0.97 2.51
CA ASP A 703 9.60 -0.01 3.45
C ASP A 703 11.03 -0.45 3.82
N SER A 704 12.04 0.26 3.36
CA SER A 704 13.45 -0.08 3.59
C SER A 704 13.90 0.11 5.05
N THR A 705 13.11 0.81 5.89
CA THR A 705 13.42 0.96 7.32
C THR A 705 13.17 -0.34 8.11
N LYS A 706 12.18 -1.15 7.69
CA LYS A 706 11.90 -2.47 8.28
C LYS A 706 13.03 -3.47 8.03
N SER A 707 13.61 -3.46 6.83
CA SER A 707 14.73 -4.34 6.44
C SER A 707 16.00 -4.09 7.26
N ALA A 708 16.15 -2.92 7.88
CA ALA A 708 17.26 -2.60 8.79
C ALA A 708 17.03 -3.08 10.24
N MET A 709 15.83 -3.55 10.60
CA MET A 709 15.53 -3.98 11.97
C MET A 709 16.23 -5.28 12.33
N HIS A 710 16.83 -5.33 13.52
CA HIS A 710 17.54 -6.50 14.02
C HIS A 710 16.64 -7.31 14.98
N GLY A 711 16.86 -8.63 15.04
CA GLY A 711 16.08 -9.55 15.87
C GLY A 711 15.20 -10.50 15.07
N ASN A 712 14.45 -11.35 15.77
CA ASN A 712 13.49 -12.30 15.17
C ASN A 712 12.14 -11.60 14.87
N SER A 713 11.25 -12.22 14.09
CA SER A 713 10.01 -11.57 13.63
C SER A 713 9.16 -11.03 14.79
N PHE A 714 9.07 -11.80 15.88
CA PHE A 714 8.36 -11.40 17.10
C PHE A 714 9.02 -10.20 17.79
N GLN A 715 10.35 -10.20 17.92
CA GLN A 715 11.10 -9.08 18.52
C GLN A 715 10.94 -7.79 17.72
N ARG A 716 10.98 -7.86 16.38
CA ARG A 716 10.79 -6.69 15.51
C ARG A 716 9.38 -6.13 15.65
N LYS A 717 8.36 -6.98 15.51
CA LYS A 717 6.96 -6.55 15.64
C LYS A 717 6.67 -6.00 17.04
N LEU A 718 7.20 -6.63 18.10
CA LEU A 718 7.05 -6.15 19.49
C LEU A 718 7.70 -4.78 19.72
N ALA A 719 8.85 -4.51 19.10
CA ALA A 719 9.49 -3.21 19.16
C ALA A 719 8.65 -2.12 18.46
N VAL A 720 8.07 -2.41 17.30
CA VAL A 720 7.13 -1.49 16.61
C VAL A 720 5.91 -1.20 17.49
N VAL A 721 5.26 -2.26 18.00
CA VAL A 721 4.03 -2.21 18.82
C VAL A 721 4.23 -1.49 20.16
N LYS A 722 5.41 -1.59 20.79
CA LYS A 722 5.71 -0.88 22.05
C LYS A 722 6.28 0.54 21.85
N ASN A 723 7.08 0.78 20.82
CA ASN A 723 7.87 2.01 20.68
C ASN A 723 7.41 2.95 19.54
N GLY A 724 6.20 2.73 19.00
CA GLY A 724 5.62 3.59 17.95
C GLY A 724 6.45 3.64 16.66
N GLY A 725 7.03 2.50 16.26
CA GLY A 725 7.86 2.38 15.06
C GLY A 725 9.30 2.89 15.16
N THR A 726 9.73 3.50 16.28
CA THR A 726 11.11 4.02 16.40
C THR A 726 12.13 2.87 16.53
N PRO A 727 13.10 2.68 15.61
CA PRO A 727 14.05 1.58 15.70
C PRO A 727 15.07 1.75 16.84
N LEU A 728 15.37 0.67 17.56
CA LEU A 728 16.49 0.62 18.52
C LEU A 728 17.82 0.53 17.76
N LEU A 729 18.29 1.69 17.29
CA LEU A 729 19.49 1.84 16.45
C LEU A 729 20.78 1.79 17.30
N ASP A 730 21.01 0.65 17.98
CA ASP A 730 22.25 0.41 18.72
C ASP A 730 23.42 0.25 17.73
N LYS A 731 24.39 1.16 17.82
CA LYS A 731 25.38 1.35 16.75
C LYS A 731 26.35 0.18 16.71
N PRO A 732 26.46 -0.59 15.60
CA PRO A 732 27.39 -1.69 15.52
C PRO A 732 28.82 -1.17 15.72
N LYS A 733 29.58 -1.83 16.61
CA LYS A 733 30.98 -1.46 16.90
C LYS A 733 31.79 -1.45 15.61
N ARG A 734 32.15 -0.24 15.18
CA ARG A 734 32.84 0.10 13.92
C ARG A 734 33.97 -0.88 13.60
N ARG A 735 33.71 -1.86 12.75
CA ARG A 735 34.76 -2.73 12.19
C ARG A 735 35.61 -1.90 11.25
N THR A 736 36.87 -1.69 11.61
CA THR A 736 37.85 -0.97 10.79
C THR A 736 38.11 -1.76 9.49
N PRO A 737 38.03 -1.13 8.31
CA PRO A 737 38.48 -1.77 7.08
C PRO A 737 40.02 -1.87 7.10
N VAL A 738 40.55 -3.08 6.91
CA VAL A 738 42.00 -3.30 6.76
C VAL A 738 42.33 -3.33 5.28
N SER A 739 42.95 -2.28 4.77
CA SER A 739 43.48 -2.22 3.41
C SER A 739 44.71 -3.11 3.28
N TYR A 740 44.61 -4.18 2.49
CA TYR A 740 45.76 -5.04 2.17
C TYR A 740 46.37 -4.66 0.82
N GLY A 741 47.48 -3.91 0.86
CA GLY A 741 48.46 -3.91 -0.22
C GLY A 741 49.29 -5.20 -0.16
N GLY A 742 49.36 -5.95 -1.26
CA GLY A 742 49.97 -7.28 -1.27
C GLY A 742 51.48 -7.30 -1.49
N ARG A 743 52.14 -8.35 -0.96
CA ARG A 743 53.33 -9.02 -1.53
C ARG A 743 53.52 -10.40 -0.89
N SER A 744 54.14 -11.32 -1.63
CA SER A 744 54.11 -12.77 -1.38
C SER A 744 55.25 -13.28 -0.48
N ALA A 745 55.04 -14.41 0.22
CA ALA A 745 55.86 -15.63 0.13
C ALA A 745 55.55 -16.72 1.19
N ALA A 746 55.79 -17.98 0.80
CA ALA A 746 56.11 -19.17 1.63
C ALA A 746 55.01 -19.90 2.46
N LEU A 747 55.28 -21.19 2.65
CA LEU A 747 54.52 -22.28 3.30
C LEU A 747 55.43 -22.90 4.41
N PRO A 748 55.09 -24.04 5.05
CA PRO A 748 53.94 -24.34 5.94
C PRO A 748 54.39 -25.01 7.27
N GLU A 749 53.49 -25.25 8.24
CA GLU A 749 53.51 -26.51 9.02
C GLU A 749 52.21 -26.82 9.81
N ILE A 750 52.18 -27.95 10.54
CA ILE A 750 51.03 -28.86 10.69
C ILE A 750 50.61 -29.12 12.17
N SER A 751 49.32 -29.37 12.40
CA SER A 751 48.68 -29.99 13.60
C SER A 751 48.51 -29.10 14.87
N GLN A 752 47.63 -29.38 15.85
CA GLN A 752 46.92 -30.62 16.22
C GLN A 752 45.38 -30.48 16.42
N ARG A 753 44.72 -31.62 16.74
CA ARG A 753 43.27 -31.85 16.79
C ARG A 753 42.64 -31.56 18.17
N SER A 754 41.51 -30.83 18.14
CA SER A 754 40.23 -31.07 18.84
C SER A 754 40.15 -31.97 20.09
N ARG A 755 39.40 -31.53 21.11
CA ARG A 755 38.44 -32.38 21.86
C ARG A 755 37.31 -31.59 22.52
N SER A 756 36.14 -32.20 22.58
CA SER A 756 34.92 -31.73 23.25
C SER A 756 34.47 -32.75 24.29
N VAL A 757 33.73 -32.31 25.33
CA VAL A 757 32.56 -33.01 25.91
C VAL A 757 31.78 -32.09 26.86
N SER A 758 30.49 -32.41 27.01
CA SER A 758 29.51 -31.88 27.97
C SER A 758 29.63 -32.52 29.38
N PHE A 759 28.91 -31.99 30.38
CA PHE A 759 27.87 -32.70 31.16
C PHE A 759 27.48 -31.96 32.47
N SER A 760 26.34 -32.38 33.05
CA SER A 760 25.78 -32.06 34.39
C SER A 760 25.08 -33.37 34.88
N PRO A 761 24.45 -33.50 36.08
CA PRO A 761 24.12 -32.50 37.12
C PRO A 761 24.29 -32.96 38.61
N GLU A 762 23.82 -32.14 39.57
CA GLU A 762 23.42 -32.47 40.98
C GLU A 762 24.53 -32.94 41.98
N ARG A 763 24.41 -32.83 43.33
CA ARG A 763 23.61 -32.01 44.28
C ARG A 763 24.24 -32.08 45.68
N VAL A 764 24.28 -30.97 46.44
CA VAL A 764 24.23 -30.97 47.94
C VAL A 764 23.41 -29.73 48.40
N ARG A 765 22.83 -29.78 49.61
CA ARG A 765 21.87 -28.82 50.21
C ARG A 765 22.35 -28.50 51.64
N VAL A 766 22.14 -27.33 52.25
CA VAL A 766 21.00 -26.99 53.15
C VAL A 766 21.26 -25.60 53.82
N ARG A 767 20.21 -24.76 53.99
CA ARG A 767 19.95 -23.61 54.92
C ARG A 767 21.14 -22.77 55.49
N GLY A 768 21.11 -21.44 55.58
CA GLY A 768 20.10 -20.42 55.23
C GLY A 768 19.45 -19.69 56.43
N ARG A 769 19.23 -18.36 56.32
CA ARG A 769 18.29 -17.51 57.11
C ARG A 769 18.22 -16.08 56.53
N SER A 770 17.01 -15.59 56.30
CA SER A 770 16.63 -14.17 56.22
C SER A 770 15.80 -13.83 57.49
N PRO A 771 15.52 -12.56 57.85
CA PRO A 771 14.57 -11.72 57.09
C PRO A 771 14.87 -10.19 57.08
N ALA A 772 14.03 -9.47 56.31
CA ALA A 772 13.71 -8.03 56.41
C ALA A 772 14.84 -6.99 56.30
N PHE A 773 14.84 -6.21 55.21
CA PHE A 773 14.60 -4.75 55.24
C PHE A 773 14.31 -4.19 53.83
N ASN A 774 13.08 -4.39 53.33
CA ASN A 774 12.54 -3.65 52.17
C ASN A 774 11.56 -2.58 52.67
N ALA A 775 12.12 -1.51 53.23
CA ALA A 775 11.42 -0.28 53.60
C ALA A 775 12.45 0.86 53.72
N LEU A 776 12.03 2.10 53.45
CA LEU A 776 12.81 3.35 53.61
C LEU A 776 14.00 3.54 52.65
N ALA A 777 13.71 3.85 51.38
CA ALA A 777 14.65 4.54 50.48
C ALA A 777 13.96 5.52 49.49
N ALA A 778 12.73 5.96 49.79
CA ALA A 778 11.99 6.95 48.99
C ALA A 778 11.91 8.28 49.75
N ALA A 779 13.07 8.94 49.96
CA ALA A 779 13.15 10.24 50.64
C ALA A 779 14.44 11.01 50.29
N PHE A 780 14.27 12.27 49.88
CA PHE A 780 15.28 13.34 49.77
C PHE A 780 16.52 13.11 48.88
N GLU A 781 16.44 13.65 47.65
CA GLU A 781 17.63 14.23 47.01
C GLU A 781 17.78 15.73 47.37
N ASN A 782 19.01 16.24 47.21
CA ASN A 782 19.49 17.62 47.41
C ASN A 782 19.77 18.08 48.87
N SER A 783 20.95 18.66 49.18
CA SER A 783 22.20 18.73 48.40
C SER A 783 23.43 19.10 49.27
N ASN A 784 24.64 18.78 48.79
CA ASN A 784 25.96 19.38 49.13
C ASN A 784 26.42 19.33 50.61
N THR A 785 27.63 18.84 50.97
CA THR A 785 28.93 19.43 50.60
C THR A 785 30.17 18.54 50.88
N ARG A 786 31.17 18.61 49.99
CA ARG A 786 32.66 18.55 50.17
C ARG A 786 33.31 17.74 51.32
N ASN A 787 34.38 16.97 50.99
CA ASN A 787 35.78 17.43 51.19
C ASN A 787 36.89 16.45 50.71
N MET A 788 37.89 17.01 49.98
CA MET A 788 39.36 16.77 49.97
C MET A 788 39.93 15.33 49.75
N SER A 789 41.16 15.10 49.25
CA SER A 789 42.41 15.90 49.09
C SER A 789 43.08 15.60 47.72
N THR A 790 44.30 16.01 47.29
CA THR A 790 45.59 16.41 47.91
C THR A 790 46.44 17.25 46.86
N PRO A 791 47.68 17.78 47.10
CA PRO A 791 47.95 19.21 46.82
C PRO A 791 49.16 19.58 45.87
N PRO A 792 50.17 20.46 46.17
CA PRO A 792 50.39 21.77 45.47
C PRO A 792 51.89 21.97 45.04
N PRO A 793 52.57 23.16 45.03
CA PRO A 793 52.19 24.61 45.03
C PRO A 793 52.99 25.52 44.04
N ILE A 794 52.72 26.85 44.08
CA ILE A 794 53.57 28.08 43.87
C ILE A 794 52.69 29.18 43.21
N VAL A 795 52.43 30.41 43.69
CA VAL A 795 52.89 31.36 44.75
C VAL A 795 53.71 32.56 44.25
N LYS A 796 53.08 33.75 44.21
CA LYS A 796 53.55 35.01 44.84
C LYS A 796 52.44 36.11 44.86
N LYS A 797 52.60 37.12 45.74
CA LYS A 797 51.70 38.27 45.97
C LYS A 797 52.50 39.58 45.91
N LEU A 798 51.85 40.75 45.73
CA LEU A 798 51.77 41.83 46.76
C LEU A 798 51.02 43.10 46.29
N TYR A 799 50.60 43.93 47.27
CA TYR A 799 49.94 45.27 47.19
C TYR A 799 51.01 46.41 47.41
N PRO A 800 50.76 47.76 47.60
CA PRO A 800 49.49 48.49 47.88
C PRO A 800 49.30 49.99 47.39
N LYS A 801 48.07 50.53 47.62
CA LYS A 801 47.67 51.94 47.98
C LYS A 801 47.75 53.16 47.02
N SER A 802 46.69 54.01 47.09
CA SER A 802 46.56 55.47 46.75
C SER A 802 46.76 55.92 45.27
N GLY A 803 46.17 57.02 44.75
CA GLY A 803 45.20 58.04 45.25
C GLY A 803 45.03 59.22 44.25
N SER A 804 44.05 60.13 44.42
CA SER A 804 43.65 61.28 43.53
C SER A 804 43.13 60.91 42.11
N ALA A 805 42.06 61.48 41.53
CA ALA A 805 41.69 62.88 41.13
C ALA A 805 42.26 63.28 39.73
N ASP A 806 41.60 64.04 38.84
CA ASP A 806 40.39 64.89 38.97
C ASP A 806 39.67 65.24 37.63
N SER A 807 38.35 65.51 37.67
CA SER A 807 37.48 66.32 36.75
C SER A 807 37.47 66.11 35.20
N ALA A 808 36.50 66.59 34.37
CA ALA A 808 35.41 67.56 34.57
C ALA A 808 34.20 67.47 33.58
N LYS A 809 32.96 67.65 34.12
CA LYS A 809 31.80 68.47 33.63
C LYS A 809 31.16 68.18 32.24
N SER A 810 29.87 68.47 31.96
CA SER A 810 28.75 69.19 32.65
C SER A 810 27.39 68.45 32.42
N VAL A 811 26.35 68.39 33.30
CA VAL A 811 25.67 69.38 34.21
C VAL A 811 24.71 70.30 33.44
N SER A 812 23.40 70.49 33.74
CA SER A 812 22.44 70.00 34.79
C SER A 812 20.97 70.22 34.31
N ARG A 813 19.84 69.94 35.01
CA ARG A 813 19.34 70.08 36.43
C ARG A 813 18.02 69.24 36.58
N SER A 814 17.14 69.23 37.62
CA SER A 814 16.99 69.92 38.94
C SER A 814 15.97 69.21 39.88
N SER A 815 16.32 69.10 41.18
CA SER A 815 15.57 69.31 42.46
C SER A 815 14.03 69.57 42.54
N PRO A 816 13.37 69.39 43.73
CA PRO A 816 13.62 68.43 44.85
C PRO A 816 12.37 67.93 45.68
N ILE A 817 12.57 66.91 46.56
CA ILE A 817 12.02 66.75 47.96
C ILE A 817 10.46 66.67 48.17
N THR A 818 9.86 65.78 48.99
CA THR A 818 10.34 64.78 49.99
C THR A 818 9.82 63.34 49.67
N THR A 819 9.23 62.43 50.48
CA THR A 819 8.72 62.37 51.90
C THR A 819 8.77 60.92 52.45
N LEU A 820 8.37 60.69 53.71
CA LEU A 820 8.35 59.39 54.45
C LEU A 820 6.89 58.87 54.60
N THR A 821 6.57 57.64 55.01
CA THR A 821 7.24 56.67 55.92
C THR A 821 7.12 55.19 55.51
N SER A 822 7.87 54.31 56.20
CA SER A 822 7.81 52.84 56.11
C SER A 822 8.20 52.19 57.45
N SER A 823 7.65 51.02 57.78
CA SER A 823 8.24 50.07 58.75
C SER A 823 7.57 48.68 58.72
N PHE A 824 8.38 47.63 58.93
CA PHE A 824 7.96 46.26 59.20
C PHE A 824 7.41 46.10 60.64
N ASP A 825 6.85 44.93 60.98
CA ASP A 825 7.53 44.08 61.98
C ASP A 825 7.20 42.57 61.84
N LYS A 826 7.82 41.73 62.69
CA LYS A 826 7.83 40.24 62.65
C LYS A 826 7.39 39.60 64.01
N PRO A 827 7.42 38.26 64.22
CA PRO A 827 6.52 37.58 65.18
C PRO A 827 7.15 37.11 66.51
N ALA A 828 6.30 36.71 67.46
CA ALA A 828 6.55 35.66 68.46
C ALA A 828 5.21 35.09 69.04
N GLU A 829 5.26 33.94 69.71
CA GLU A 829 4.11 33.27 70.38
C GLU A 829 4.07 33.56 71.89
N ASP A 830 2.93 33.33 72.57
CA ASP A 830 2.90 32.79 73.95
C ASP A 830 1.54 32.09 74.29
N THR A 831 1.37 31.59 75.52
CA THR A 831 0.77 30.26 75.79
C THR A 831 -0.40 30.23 76.83
N SER A 832 -1.13 29.09 76.89
CA SER A 832 -2.08 28.56 77.93
C SER A 832 -3.60 28.88 77.77
N ILE A 833 -4.62 27.98 77.88
CA ILE A 833 -4.97 26.76 78.71
C ILE A 833 -5.82 27.13 79.97
N PRO A 834 -6.93 26.43 80.39
CA PRO A 834 -7.22 24.96 80.33
C PRO A 834 -8.68 24.38 80.13
N HIS A 835 -8.73 23.09 79.74
CA HIS A 835 -9.57 21.94 80.24
C HIS A 835 -11.09 21.62 79.91
N LEU A 836 -11.30 20.29 79.66
CA LEU A 836 -12.49 19.40 79.88
C LEU A 836 -13.81 19.59 79.04
N VAL A 837 -14.67 18.57 78.73
CA VAL A 837 -14.52 17.09 78.50
C VAL A 837 -15.81 16.41 77.93
N LYS A 838 -15.67 15.30 77.16
CA LYS A 838 -16.59 14.14 76.90
C LYS A 838 -17.92 14.19 76.05
N ASP A 839 -18.08 13.07 75.31
CA ASP A 839 -19.23 12.18 75.05
C ASP A 839 -20.58 12.58 74.34
N ALA A 840 -20.77 12.01 73.14
CA ALA A 840 -21.82 11.04 72.73
C ALA A 840 -23.29 11.39 72.34
N GLU A 841 -23.81 10.50 71.46
CA GLU A 841 -25.20 10.07 71.14
C GLU A 841 -26.22 10.83 70.24
N SER A 842 -26.70 10.04 69.26
CA SER A 842 -27.79 10.14 68.27
C SER A 842 -29.20 10.62 68.66
N LYS A 843 -29.94 11.19 67.68
CA LYS A 843 -31.26 10.75 67.09
C LYS A 843 -31.80 11.86 66.16
N LYS A 844 -32.09 11.61 64.87
CA LYS A 844 -33.30 11.04 64.22
C LYS A 844 -34.60 11.89 64.31
N ALA A 845 -35.28 12.02 63.15
CA ALA A 845 -36.49 12.80 62.85
C ALA A 845 -37.79 12.25 63.50
N PRO A 846 -38.98 12.80 63.15
CA PRO A 846 -39.92 11.96 62.37
C PRO A 846 -40.97 12.66 61.44
N ILE A 847 -41.65 11.84 60.60
CA ILE A 847 -43.07 11.93 60.12
C ILE A 847 -43.39 13.00 59.03
N ASN A 848 -43.78 12.66 57.77
CA ASN A 848 -44.98 11.96 57.19
C ASN A 848 -46.17 12.94 56.93
N ASN A 849 -47.09 12.82 55.94
CA ASN A 849 -47.33 11.87 54.82
C ASN A 849 -48.35 12.46 53.78
N ILE A 850 -48.34 11.92 52.53
CA ILE A 850 -49.46 11.39 51.66
C ILE A 850 -50.90 11.96 51.84
N THR A 851 -51.75 12.28 50.83
CA THR A 851 -51.78 12.01 49.35
C THR A 851 -51.81 13.31 48.47
N GLU A 852 -52.65 13.67 47.45
CA GLU A 852 -53.86 13.15 46.73
C GLU A 852 -54.03 13.80 45.31
N ALA A 853 -55.00 13.37 44.46
CA ALA A 853 -55.32 13.94 43.11
C ALA A 853 -56.84 13.92 42.75
N ILE A 854 -57.23 14.18 41.47
CA ILE A 854 -58.57 14.10 40.77
C ILE A 854 -59.19 15.49 40.39
N THR A 855 -59.26 15.96 39.13
CA THR A 855 -60.13 15.67 37.92
C THR A 855 -61.47 16.46 37.85
N ILE A 856 -61.84 17.02 36.67
CA ILE A 856 -63.12 16.83 35.89
C ILE A 856 -63.33 17.85 34.72
N GLN A 857 -63.45 17.29 33.48
CA GLN A 857 -64.26 17.59 32.26
C GLN A 857 -64.58 18.99 31.65
N GLU A 858 -64.44 19.06 30.29
CA GLU A 858 -65.34 19.59 29.22
C GLU A 858 -65.64 21.12 29.09
N ASP A 859 -65.88 21.74 27.90
CA ASP A 859 -66.19 21.21 26.55
C ASP A 859 -65.81 22.16 25.35
N VAL A 860 -65.45 21.57 24.18
CA VAL A 860 -65.61 21.97 22.74
C VAL A 860 -65.67 23.47 22.27
N LYS A 861 -64.73 23.93 21.38
CA LYS A 861 -64.87 24.12 19.88
C LYS A 861 -63.87 25.10 19.18
N GLU A 862 -63.42 24.74 17.95
CA GLU A 862 -63.00 25.56 16.77
C GLU A 862 -62.08 26.81 16.88
N GLY A 863 -60.97 26.83 16.11
CA GLY A 863 -60.43 28.09 15.53
C GLY A 863 -58.91 28.24 15.25
N GLU A 864 -58.40 27.61 14.18
CA GLU A 864 -57.10 27.90 13.50
C GLU A 864 -55.80 27.80 14.37
N ALA A 865 -54.63 27.82 13.72
CA ALA A 865 -53.35 27.48 14.35
C ALA A 865 -52.15 28.27 13.78
N ASP A 866 -51.32 28.78 14.68
CA ASP A 866 -49.92 29.21 14.50
C ASP A 866 -49.24 29.01 15.86
N ASP A 867 -48.32 28.03 15.98
CA ASP A 867 -47.56 27.77 17.21
C ASP A 867 -46.16 28.42 17.09
N ASP A 868 -45.88 29.41 17.96
CA ASP A 868 -44.54 29.95 18.19
C ASP A 868 -43.69 28.91 18.97
N GLU A 869 -42.96 28.02 18.28
CA GLU A 869 -42.01 27.12 18.95
C GLU A 869 -40.76 27.88 19.44
N GLU A 870 -40.54 27.80 20.76
CA GLU A 870 -39.51 28.52 21.51
C GLU A 870 -38.08 28.09 21.11
N LEU A 871 -37.22 29.05 20.75
CA LEU A 871 -35.86 28.80 20.23
C LEU A 871 -34.92 28.17 21.29
N VAL A 872 -34.84 26.83 21.28
CA VAL A 872 -34.01 26.04 22.21
C VAL A 872 -32.52 26.36 22.04
N THR A 873 -31.91 26.91 23.10
CA THR A 873 -30.49 27.30 23.13
C THR A 873 -29.65 26.22 23.85
N TYR A 874 -28.58 25.74 23.21
CA TYR A 874 -27.73 24.66 23.75
C TYR A 874 -26.37 25.16 24.28
N PRO A 875 -25.91 24.68 25.47
CA PRO A 875 -24.58 24.99 26.00
C PRO A 875 -23.42 24.44 25.15
N TYR A 876 -22.30 25.16 25.17
CA TYR A 876 -21.10 24.87 24.37
C TYR A 876 -20.55 23.45 24.57
N GLU A 877 -20.58 22.91 25.80
CA GLU A 877 -20.06 21.57 26.10
C GLU A 877 -20.80 20.46 25.34
N ARG A 878 -22.07 20.67 24.95
CA ARG A 878 -22.91 19.70 24.23
C ARG A 878 -22.66 19.65 22.71
N LEU A 879 -21.90 20.60 22.17
CA LEU A 879 -21.58 20.70 20.74
C LEU A 879 -20.20 20.11 20.40
N THR A 880 -19.49 19.55 21.38
CA THR A 880 -18.15 18.97 21.18
C THR A 880 -18.18 17.45 21.05
N LYS A 881 -17.26 16.90 20.24
CA LYS A 881 -17.13 15.45 19.95
C LYS A 881 -16.74 14.59 21.17
N LEU A 882 -16.50 15.22 22.32
CA LEU A 882 -16.14 14.59 23.60
C LEU A 882 -17.20 14.83 24.68
N SER A 883 -18.42 15.23 24.29
CA SER A 883 -19.52 15.48 25.22
C SER A 883 -20.19 14.20 25.70
N ASN A 884 -20.45 14.11 27.01
CA ASN A 884 -21.23 13.02 27.60
C ASN A 884 -22.75 13.15 27.34
N ASN A 885 -23.20 14.21 26.67
CA ASN A 885 -24.60 14.43 26.30
C ASN A 885 -24.68 15.31 25.04
N PRO A 886 -24.37 14.76 23.84
CA PRO A 886 -24.45 15.50 22.58
C PRO A 886 -25.88 15.88 22.20
N VAL A 887 -26.03 16.75 21.21
CA VAL A 887 -27.33 17.07 20.59
C VAL A 887 -27.64 16.02 19.52
N THR A 888 -28.79 15.36 19.62
CA THR A 888 -29.18 14.20 18.77
C THR A 888 -29.43 14.55 17.31
N ASP A 889 -29.77 15.81 17.03
CA ASP A 889 -30.36 16.21 15.75
C ASP A 889 -29.32 16.79 14.77
N ILE A 890 -28.02 16.68 15.13
CA ILE A 890 -26.88 17.25 14.39
C ILE A 890 -25.89 16.13 14.04
N ASP A 891 -25.73 15.87 12.75
CA ASP A 891 -24.73 14.91 12.25
C ASP A 891 -23.31 15.50 12.30
N VAL A 892 -22.66 15.32 13.44
CA VAL A 892 -21.27 15.73 13.73
C VAL A 892 -20.20 14.95 12.95
N THR A 893 -20.55 14.07 12.01
CA THR A 893 -19.57 13.31 11.22
C THR A 893 -19.17 13.98 9.90
N LYS A 894 -19.93 15.00 9.42
CA LYS A 894 -19.85 15.47 8.02
C LYS A 894 -19.09 16.79 7.75
N ARG A 895 -18.72 17.57 8.76
CA ARG A 895 -17.71 18.66 8.71
C ARG A 895 -17.14 18.94 10.11
N GLU A 896 -15.91 19.41 10.16
CA GLU A 896 -15.29 19.95 11.38
C GLU A 896 -14.83 21.40 11.15
N VAL A 897 -15.24 22.28 12.06
CA VAL A 897 -14.91 23.71 12.06
C VAL A 897 -14.52 24.11 13.48
N TYR A 898 -13.33 24.67 13.66
CA TYR A 898 -12.87 25.16 14.96
C TYR A 898 -13.28 26.61 15.16
N LEU A 899 -13.85 26.93 16.34
CA LEU A 899 -14.05 28.32 16.76
C LEU A 899 -12.72 29.09 16.85
N TYR A 900 -11.61 28.40 17.14
CA TYR A 900 -10.28 28.99 16.98
C TYR A 900 -9.97 29.17 15.49
N GLY A 901 -9.86 30.42 15.07
CA GLY A 901 -9.59 30.85 13.69
C GLY A 901 -10.78 30.79 12.73
N ALA A 902 -11.98 30.38 13.19
CA ALA A 902 -13.11 29.98 12.34
C ALA A 902 -12.70 28.97 11.25
N HIS A 903 -11.84 28.04 11.65
CA HIS A 903 -10.99 27.26 10.75
C HIS A 903 -11.70 25.98 10.32
N VAL A 904 -12.04 25.87 9.04
CA VAL A 904 -12.59 24.63 8.45
C VAL A 904 -11.44 23.65 8.22
N THR A 905 -11.48 22.48 8.85
CA THR A 905 -10.40 21.46 8.75
C THR A 905 -10.77 20.24 7.93
N SER A 906 -12.06 19.91 7.82
CA SER A 906 -12.53 18.74 7.09
C SER A 906 -13.72 19.09 6.18
N TRP A 907 -13.61 18.71 4.91
CA TRP A 907 -14.65 18.78 3.90
C TRP A 907 -14.64 17.47 3.12
N LYS A 908 -15.63 16.60 3.36
CA LYS A 908 -15.71 15.29 2.71
C LYS A 908 -16.78 15.25 1.63
N ASN A 909 -16.51 14.43 0.60
CA ASN A 909 -17.49 14.04 -0.42
C ASN A 909 -18.36 12.86 0.05
N ASP A 910 -19.31 12.45 -0.79
CA ASP A 910 -20.26 11.36 -0.50
C ASP A 910 -19.60 9.97 -0.34
N TYR A 911 -18.34 9.82 -0.78
CA TYR A 911 -17.54 8.60 -0.59
C TYR A 911 -16.73 8.61 0.73
N GLY A 912 -16.82 9.71 1.51
CA GLY A 912 -16.06 9.91 2.75
C GLY A 912 -14.62 10.37 2.53
N GLU A 913 -14.22 10.65 1.28
CA GLU A 913 -12.88 11.10 0.94
C GLU A 913 -12.69 12.56 1.36
N GLU A 914 -11.54 12.86 1.97
CA GLU A 914 -11.19 14.21 2.40
C GLU A 914 -10.73 15.06 1.20
N LEU A 915 -11.23 16.30 1.16
CA LEU A 915 -10.98 17.25 0.06
C LEU A 915 -10.02 18.37 0.48
N LEU A 916 -9.89 18.64 1.78
CA LEU A 916 -8.93 19.60 2.32
C LEU A 916 -7.66 18.90 2.82
N PHE A 917 -6.49 19.47 2.54
CA PHE A 917 -5.24 18.97 3.11
C PHE A 917 -5.04 19.54 4.53
N VAL A 918 -4.68 18.68 5.49
CA VAL A 918 -4.20 19.05 6.83
C VAL A 918 -2.93 18.27 7.14
N SER A 919 -1.92 18.95 7.70
CA SER A 919 -0.63 18.38 8.11
C SER A 919 -0.79 17.41 9.27
N ASN A 920 -0.03 16.31 9.25
CA ASN A 920 -0.02 15.32 10.32
C ASN A 920 0.96 15.65 11.45
N LYS A 921 1.76 16.71 11.35
CA LYS A 921 2.67 17.14 12.44
C LYS A 921 1.89 17.85 13.57
N PRO A 922 2.17 17.55 14.86
CA PRO A 922 1.38 18.07 15.98
C PRO A 922 1.47 19.61 16.10
N PRO A 923 0.34 20.35 16.07
CA PRO A 923 0.34 21.78 15.84
C PRO A 923 0.58 22.63 17.10
N LYS A 924 1.19 23.81 16.88
CA LYS A 924 0.97 25.01 17.72
C LYS A 924 -0.13 25.93 17.17
N ALA A 925 -0.41 25.81 15.88
CA ALA A 925 -1.55 26.35 15.14
C ALA A 925 -1.83 25.38 13.97
N ILE A 926 -3.08 25.25 13.52
CA ILE A 926 -3.47 24.21 12.55
C ILE A 926 -2.90 24.54 11.16
N ARG A 927 -2.13 23.62 10.58
CA ARG A 927 -1.56 23.73 9.24
C ARG A 927 -2.40 22.97 8.22
N GLY A 928 -3.01 23.69 7.29
CA GLY A 928 -3.95 23.15 6.29
C GLY A 928 -5.39 23.64 6.49
N GLY A 929 -6.35 23.01 5.83
CA GLY A 929 -7.77 23.40 5.88
C GLY A 929 -8.05 24.73 5.17
N ILE A 930 -8.90 25.57 5.77
CA ILE A 930 -9.19 26.94 5.30
C ILE A 930 -8.97 27.96 6.43
N PRO A 931 -7.71 28.37 6.69
CA PRO A 931 -7.41 29.54 7.52
C PRO A 931 -7.94 30.84 6.89
N ILE A 932 -8.35 31.78 7.75
CA ILE A 932 -8.80 33.12 7.34
C ILE A 932 -7.64 34.14 7.47
N CYS A 933 -7.19 34.69 6.34
CA CYS A 933 -6.22 35.78 6.29
C CYS A 933 -6.94 37.12 6.43
N PHE A 934 -6.90 37.75 7.61
CA PHE A 934 -7.46 39.09 7.88
C PHE A 934 -6.76 39.71 9.10
N PRO A 935 -6.49 41.04 9.11
CA PRO A 935 -6.74 42.04 8.05
C PRO A 935 -5.59 42.22 7.06
N GLN A 936 -4.64 41.28 7.04
CA GLN A 936 -3.43 41.34 6.21
C GLN A 936 -3.21 39.98 5.54
N PHE A 937 -2.86 39.97 4.25
CA PHE A 937 -2.28 38.80 3.59
C PHE A 937 -0.75 38.82 3.70
N SER A 938 -0.13 37.67 3.98
CA SER A 938 1.33 37.54 4.11
C SER A 938 1.93 38.65 4.99
N SER A 939 3.10 39.20 4.64
CA SER A 939 3.80 40.29 5.32
C SER A 939 3.55 41.67 4.68
N HIS A 940 2.35 41.94 4.15
CA HIS A 940 2.03 43.19 3.42
C HIS A 940 1.93 44.45 4.30
N GLY A 941 2.17 44.36 5.61
CA GLY A 941 2.07 45.46 6.56
C GLY A 941 2.72 45.12 7.90
N SER A 942 2.43 45.92 8.93
CA SER A 942 3.07 45.84 10.25
C SER A 942 2.49 44.78 11.20
N LEU A 943 1.52 43.97 10.76
CA LEU A 943 0.95 42.88 11.56
C LEU A 943 1.67 41.56 11.29
N ASP A 944 1.44 40.58 12.18
CA ASP A 944 1.86 39.20 11.99
C ASP A 944 1.46 38.65 10.61
N GLN A 945 2.24 37.68 10.11
CA GLN A 945 2.04 37.12 8.78
C GLN A 945 0.62 36.54 8.64
N HIS A 946 -0.12 36.96 7.61
CA HIS A 946 -1.53 36.64 7.36
C HIS A 946 -2.54 37.18 8.41
N GLY A 947 -2.13 38.15 9.22
CA GLY A 947 -2.98 38.80 10.21
C GLY A 947 -3.35 37.91 11.40
N PHE A 948 -4.32 38.37 12.18
CA PHE A 948 -4.66 37.79 13.49
C PHE A 948 -5.97 36.99 13.50
N ALA A 949 -6.84 37.09 12.49
CA ALA A 949 -8.18 36.46 12.53
C ALA A 949 -8.16 34.93 12.72
N ARG A 950 -7.20 34.26 12.08
CA ARG A 950 -6.90 32.82 12.27
C ARG A 950 -6.34 32.44 13.65
N ASN A 951 -5.92 33.43 14.45
CA ASN A 951 -5.29 33.28 15.77
C ASN A 951 -6.19 33.80 16.91
N ARG A 952 -7.52 33.80 16.72
CA ARG A 952 -8.53 34.26 17.69
C ARG A 952 -9.63 33.22 17.86
N VAL A 953 -10.29 33.21 19.03
CA VAL A 953 -11.53 32.47 19.22
C VAL A 953 -12.69 33.32 18.68
N TRP A 954 -13.51 32.72 17.82
CA TRP A 954 -14.74 33.29 17.29
C TRP A 954 -15.94 32.83 18.11
N SER A 955 -16.98 33.67 18.18
CA SER A 955 -18.27 33.30 18.76
C SER A 955 -19.21 32.76 17.68
N ILE A 956 -20.21 31.96 18.05
CA ILE A 956 -21.37 31.68 17.20
C ILE A 956 -22.27 32.93 17.21
N ASP A 957 -22.80 33.33 16.04
CA ASP A 957 -23.69 34.49 15.91
C ASP A 957 -25.15 34.00 15.92
N SER A 958 -25.81 34.05 17.09
CA SER A 958 -27.16 33.49 17.29
C SER A 958 -28.30 34.32 16.69
N ASP A 959 -28.03 35.58 16.31
CA ASP A 959 -28.98 36.48 15.62
C ASP A 959 -28.33 37.08 14.35
N PRO A 960 -28.05 36.25 13.32
CA PRO A 960 -27.30 36.68 12.15
C PRO A 960 -28.19 37.52 11.22
N PRO A 961 -27.80 38.75 10.84
CA PRO A 961 -28.62 39.63 10.01
C PRO A 961 -29.06 38.94 8.69
N PRO A 962 -30.35 39.03 8.31
CA PRO A 962 -30.97 38.17 7.31
C PRO A 962 -30.25 38.23 5.96
N PHE A 963 -29.98 37.06 5.39
CA PHE A 963 -29.29 36.93 4.12
C PHE A 963 -30.22 37.32 2.94
N PRO A 964 -29.75 38.11 1.95
CA PRO A 964 -30.57 38.50 0.77
C PRO A 964 -30.99 37.35 -0.17
N THR A 965 -30.66 36.10 0.16
CA THR A 965 -30.89 34.92 -0.67
C THR A 965 -31.44 33.79 0.20
N SER A 966 -32.64 33.32 -0.10
CA SER A 966 -33.27 32.16 0.54
C SER A 966 -32.53 30.86 0.18
N SER A 967 -31.54 30.48 1.01
CA SER A 967 -30.86 29.21 0.88
C SER A 967 -31.78 28.06 1.33
N SER A 968 -32.06 27.11 0.44
CA SER A 968 -32.80 25.88 0.76
C SER A 968 -32.00 24.88 1.64
N SER A 969 -30.74 25.18 1.95
CA SER A 969 -29.94 24.40 2.89
C SER A 969 -30.31 24.70 4.34
N LYS A 970 -30.54 23.63 5.11
CA LYS A 970 -30.72 23.66 6.56
C LYS A 970 -29.40 23.53 7.34
N ALA A 971 -28.26 23.35 6.65
CA ALA A 971 -26.97 23.06 7.28
C ALA A 971 -26.00 24.24 7.10
N PHE A 972 -25.93 25.14 8.08
CA PHE A 972 -24.97 26.25 8.12
C PHE A 972 -24.58 26.59 9.55
N VAL A 973 -23.48 27.35 9.70
CA VAL A 973 -23.11 28.03 10.94
C VAL A 973 -22.70 29.47 10.61
N ASP A 974 -23.17 30.42 11.41
CA ASP A 974 -22.68 31.80 11.42
C ASP A 974 -21.74 31.99 12.60
N LEU A 975 -20.55 32.52 12.31
CA LEU A 975 -19.51 32.85 13.29
C LEU A 975 -19.24 34.35 13.25
N ILE A 976 -18.91 34.95 14.39
CA ILE A 976 -18.59 36.37 14.51
C ILE A 976 -17.31 36.61 15.30
N LEU A 977 -16.44 37.45 14.74
CA LEU A 977 -15.28 38.03 15.38
C LEU A 977 -15.51 39.53 15.57
N LYS A 978 -15.28 40.00 16.80
CA LYS A 978 -15.22 41.42 17.18
C LYS A 978 -13.84 41.69 17.79
N PRO A 979 -13.29 42.91 17.68
CA PRO A 979 -11.98 43.23 18.24
C PRO A 979 -11.96 43.09 19.76
N SER A 980 -10.90 42.46 20.28
CA SER A 980 -10.56 42.52 21.71
C SER A 980 -9.73 43.76 22.04
N ASP A 981 -9.58 44.07 23.34
CA ASP A 981 -8.67 45.12 23.81
C ASP A 981 -7.21 44.90 23.35
N ASP A 982 -6.78 43.65 23.11
CA ASP A 982 -5.45 43.35 22.57
C ASP A 982 -5.36 43.56 21.05
N ASP A 983 -6.44 43.30 20.31
CA ASP A 983 -6.50 43.60 18.87
C ASP A 983 -6.42 45.11 18.62
N LEU A 984 -7.14 45.90 19.42
CA LEU A 984 -7.13 47.37 19.34
C LEU A 984 -5.76 47.99 19.65
N LYS A 985 -4.85 47.28 20.32
CA LYS A 985 -3.46 47.73 20.55
C LYS A 985 -2.57 47.55 19.32
N ILE A 986 -2.80 46.53 18.50
CA ILE A 986 -2.01 46.22 17.31
C ILE A 986 -2.64 46.75 16.00
N TRP A 987 -3.97 46.85 15.96
CA TRP A 987 -4.74 47.35 14.84
C TRP A 987 -5.92 48.19 15.39
N PRO A 988 -5.76 49.51 15.56
CA PRO A 988 -6.69 50.37 16.31
C PRO A 988 -7.94 50.74 15.49
N HIS A 989 -8.70 49.73 15.09
CA HIS A 989 -9.91 49.82 14.29
C HIS A 989 -11.02 48.90 14.83
N SER A 990 -12.20 49.46 15.00
CA SER A 990 -13.42 48.76 15.39
C SER A 990 -14.08 48.13 14.15
N PHE A 991 -14.35 46.83 14.21
CA PHE A 991 -14.99 46.08 13.14
C PHE A 991 -15.97 45.02 13.67
N GLU A 992 -16.90 44.58 12.83
CA GLU A 992 -17.57 43.29 12.97
C GLU A 992 -17.26 42.43 11.75
N PHE A 993 -16.70 41.23 11.96
CA PHE A 993 -16.49 40.25 10.90
C PHE A 993 -17.39 39.04 11.18
N ARG A 994 -18.45 38.89 10.39
CA ARG A 994 -19.28 37.68 10.34
C ARG A 994 -18.83 36.75 9.22
N LEU A 995 -18.71 35.46 9.50
CA LEU A 995 -18.44 34.40 8.52
C LEU A 995 -19.59 33.39 8.56
N ARG A 996 -20.31 33.21 7.45
CA ARG A 996 -21.23 32.10 7.26
C ARG A 996 -20.52 30.96 6.53
N ILE A 997 -20.61 29.74 7.06
CA ILE A 997 -20.16 28.50 6.43
C ILE A 997 -21.40 27.65 6.13
N THR A 998 -21.53 27.08 4.93
CA THR A 998 -22.79 26.41 4.50
C THR A 998 -22.56 25.11 3.71
N LEU A 999 -23.33 24.10 4.13
CA LEU A 999 -23.74 22.86 3.47
C LEU A 999 -24.50 23.02 2.15
N GLY A 1000 -23.86 22.93 0.97
CA GLY A 1000 -24.61 22.74 -0.27
C GLY A 1000 -25.25 21.34 -0.35
N PRO A 1001 -26.50 21.18 -0.84
CA PRO A 1001 -27.15 19.87 -0.92
C PRO A 1001 -26.48 18.90 -1.92
N GLY A 1002 -25.57 19.38 -2.77
CA GLY A 1002 -24.69 18.57 -3.63
C GLY A 1002 -23.30 18.29 -3.03
N GLY A 1003 -23.13 18.46 -1.72
CA GLY A 1003 -21.84 18.29 -1.02
C GLY A 1003 -20.96 19.54 -0.97
N ASP A 1004 -21.30 20.58 -1.75
CA ASP A 1004 -20.56 21.83 -1.90
C ASP A 1004 -20.28 22.52 -0.56
N LEU A 1005 -19.15 23.21 -0.46
CA LEU A 1005 -18.77 23.99 0.72
C LEU A 1005 -18.75 25.48 0.36
N MET A 1006 -19.57 26.28 1.04
CA MET A 1006 -19.68 27.72 0.81
C MET A 1006 -19.19 28.50 2.01
N LEU A 1007 -18.36 29.52 1.79
CA LEU A 1007 -17.92 30.48 2.80
C LEU A 1007 -18.33 31.89 2.34
N THR A 1008 -18.96 32.67 3.22
CA THR A 1008 -19.29 34.08 2.96
C THR A 1008 -18.90 34.95 4.15
N SER A 1009 -17.87 35.77 3.95
CA SER A 1009 -17.40 36.80 4.87
C SER A 1009 -18.20 38.09 4.65
N ARG A 1010 -18.65 38.71 5.75
CA ARG A 1010 -19.21 40.07 5.83
C ARG A 1010 -18.36 40.83 6.84
N ILE A 1011 -17.65 41.88 6.40
CA ILE A 1011 -16.74 42.66 7.25
C ILE A 1011 -17.22 44.11 7.24
N ARG A 1012 -17.59 44.62 8.42
CA ARG A 1012 -18.18 45.94 8.59
C ARG A 1012 -17.28 46.84 9.42
N ASN A 1013 -17.14 48.09 9.01
CA ASN A 1013 -16.45 49.11 9.81
C ASN A 1013 -17.39 49.69 10.86
N THR A 1014 -17.03 49.53 12.14
CA THR A 1014 -17.79 50.00 13.31
C THR A 1014 -17.03 51.06 14.13
N ASN A 1015 -16.12 51.79 13.48
CA ASN A 1015 -15.44 52.96 14.07
C ASN A 1015 -16.44 54.07 14.42
N THR A 1016 -16.54 54.39 15.70
CA THR A 1016 -17.32 55.53 16.21
C THR A 1016 -16.59 56.88 16.05
N ASP A 1017 -15.30 56.87 15.70
CA ASP A 1017 -14.45 58.05 15.56
C ASP A 1017 -14.44 58.66 14.13
N GLY A 1018 -15.23 58.09 13.21
CA GLY A 1018 -15.35 58.56 11.84
C GLY A 1018 -14.28 58.06 10.85
N LYS A 1019 -13.29 57.25 11.29
CA LYS A 1019 -12.18 56.84 10.41
C LYS A 1019 -12.52 55.66 9.50
N PRO A 1020 -12.14 55.68 8.21
CA PRO A 1020 -12.07 54.46 7.41
C PRO A 1020 -10.93 53.56 7.89
N PHE A 1021 -10.99 52.28 7.55
CA PHE A 1021 -9.84 51.37 7.63
C PHE A 1021 -9.63 50.62 6.31
N THR A 1022 -8.42 50.09 6.13
CA THR A 1022 -7.98 49.39 4.93
C THR A 1022 -7.42 48.01 5.30
N PHE A 1023 -7.76 46.97 4.53
CA PHE A 1023 -7.34 45.59 4.78
C PHE A 1023 -7.09 44.81 3.48
N THR A 1024 -6.40 43.67 3.60
CA THR A 1024 -6.33 42.62 2.57
C THR A 1024 -6.93 41.33 3.11
N PHE A 1025 -7.39 40.45 2.22
CA PHE A 1025 -8.15 39.26 2.59
C PHE A 1025 -7.76 38.05 1.74
N ALA A 1026 -7.75 36.86 2.34
CA ALA A 1026 -7.74 35.60 1.58
C ALA A 1026 -8.38 34.44 2.37
N TYR A 1027 -9.06 33.55 1.65
CA TYR A 1027 -9.40 32.21 2.14
C TYR A 1027 -8.26 31.25 1.77
N HIS A 1028 -7.41 30.89 2.75
CA HIS A 1028 -6.11 30.24 2.50
C HIS A 1028 -6.26 28.74 2.21
N THR A 1029 -6.99 28.39 1.15
CA THR A 1029 -7.60 27.06 0.95
C THR A 1029 -6.58 26.00 0.53
N TYR A 1030 -6.26 25.07 1.44
CA TYR A 1030 -5.40 23.91 1.17
C TYR A 1030 -6.24 22.73 0.65
N PHE A 1031 -6.13 22.43 -0.65
CA PHE A 1031 -6.75 21.24 -1.23
C PHE A 1031 -5.86 20.01 -1.03
N SER A 1032 -6.46 18.87 -0.72
CA SER A 1032 -5.81 17.57 -0.90
C SER A 1032 -5.87 17.20 -2.38
N VAL A 1033 -4.72 16.91 -3.00
CA VAL A 1033 -4.58 16.53 -4.42
C VAL A 1033 -3.96 15.13 -4.54
N SER A 1034 -3.73 14.62 -5.76
CA SER A 1034 -2.87 13.46 -6.05
C SER A 1034 -1.39 13.78 -5.78
N ASP A 1035 -0.42 13.09 -6.38
CA ASP A 1035 0.97 13.61 -6.38
C ASP A 1035 1.07 14.79 -7.37
N ILE A 1036 1.41 15.98 -6.86
CA ILE A 1036 1.53 17.21 -7.64
C ILE A 1036 2.72 17.20 -8.62
N ARG A 1037 3.68 16.30 -8.43
CA ARG A 1037 4.88 16.20 -9.27
C ARG A 1037 4.52 15.58 -10.62
N GLY A 1038 4.67 16.36 -11.70
CA GLY A 1038 4.47 15.83 -13.05
C GLY A 1038 5.49 14.74 -13.42
N TYR A 1039 5.03 13.67 -14.07
CA TYR A 1039 5.90 12.64 -14.61
C TYR A 1039 6.51 13.14 -15.92
N CYS A 1040 7.77 13.57 -15.89
CA CYS A 1040 8.53 13.81 -17.12
C CYS A 1040 8.82 12.47 -17.80
N LEU A 1041 8.02 12.12 -18.81
CA LEU A 1041 8.35 11.07 -19.79
C LEU A 1041 9.51 11.54 -20.66
N GLN A 1042 10.72 11.48 -20.09
CA GLN A 1042 11.95 12.05 -20.63
C GLN A 1042 12.38 11.45 -22.00
N HIS A 1043 11.73 10.36 -22.44
CA HIS A 1043 12.06 9.59 -23.65
C HIS A 1043 10.84 9.25 -24.53
N ILE A 1044 10.14 10.26 -25.06
CA ILE A 1044 9.37 10.12 -26.31
C ILE A 1044 9.78 11.24 -27.28
N ILE A 1045 10.27 10.86 -28.47
CA ILE A 1045 10.84 11.82 -29.43
C ILE A 1045 9.78 12.33 -30.40
N LEU A 1046 9.34 13.58 -30.22
CA LEU A 1046 8.98 14.48 -31.33
C LEU A 1046 9.43 15.92 -31.00
N PRO A 1047 10.33 16.54 -31.78
CA PRO A 1047 11.03 17.78 -31.40
C PRO A 1047 10.21 19.05 -31.64
N SER A 1048 8.93 19.11 -31.22
CA SER A 1048 8.08 20.29 -31.42
C SER A 1048 6.95 20.51 -30.40
N TYR A 1049 6.62 19.56 -29.52
CA TYR A 1049 5.63 19.77 -28.45
C TYR A 1049 6.07 19.09 -27.15
N LEU A 1050 6.57 19.89 -26.21
CA LEU A 1050 6.91 19.45 -24.85
C LEU A 1050 5.63 19.41 -23.99
N LEU A 1051 4.80 18.37 -24.15
CA LEU A 1051 3.63 18.15 -23.30
C LEU A 1051 4.03 17.51 -21.97
N VAL A 1052 4.31 18.35 -20.97
CA VAL A 1052 4.48 17.90 -19.58
C VAL A 1052 3.12 17.47 -19.03
N PHE A 1053 2.91 16.17 -18.89
CA PHE A 1053 1.75 15.61 -18.19
C PHE A 1053 1.93 15.75 -16.67
N SER A 1054 1.57 16.93 -16.16
CA SER A 1054 1.35 17.13 -14.74
C SER A 1054 -0.07 16.68 -14.39
N GLU A 1055 -0.18 15.65 -13.54
CA GLU A 1055 -1.45 15.05 -13.11
C GLU A 1055 -2.34 16.03 -12.33
N VAL A 1056 -1.72 17.04 -11.69
CA VAL A 1056 -2.38 18.16 -11.03
C VAL A 1056 -2.09 19.45 -11.79
N ARG A 1057 -3.12 20.14 -12.28
CA ARG A 1057 -2.96 21.47 -12.92
C ARG A 1057 -4.08 22.43 -12.57
N VAL A 1058 -3.80 23.73 -12.63
CA VAL A 1058 -4.79 24.78 -12.40
C VAL A 1058 -5.16 25.45 -13.72
N GLU A 1059 -6.46 25.45 -14.03
CA GLU A 1059 -7.07 26.08 -15.22
C GLU A 1059 -7.91 27.30 -14.82
N GLY A 1060 -7.93 28.33 -15.67
CA GLY A 1060 -8.54 29.63 -15.42
C GLY A 1060 -7.56 30.70 -14.91
N LEU A 1061 -6.25 30.50 -15.09
CA LEU A 1061 -5.19 31.46 -14.72
C LEU A 1061 -4.27 31.84 -15.91
N GLU A 1062 -4.60 31.36 -17.10
CA GLU A 1062 -3.83 31.52 -18.34
C GLU A 1062 -3.81 33.00 -18.78
N THR A 1063 -2.69 33.48 -19.34
CA THR A 1063 -2.53 34.86 -19.84
C THR A 1063 -2.69 35.99 -18.81
N LEU A 1064 -2.81 35.66 -17.52
CA LEU A 1064 -2.98 36.66 -16.45
C LEU A 1064 -1.65 37.14 -15.89
N ASP A 1065 -1.62 38.41 -15.46
CA ASP A 1065 -0.52 38.94 -14.65
C ASP A 1065 -0.49 38.28 -13.27
N TYR A 1066 0.71 37.95 -12.79
CA TYR A 1066 0.96 37.54 -11.41
C TYR A 1066 2.17 38.25 -10.80
N LEU A 1067 2.18 38.37 -9.47
CA LEU A 1067 3.34 38.78 -8.69
C LEU A 1067 4.00 37.53 -8.10
N ASP A 1068 5.31 37.38 -8.29
CA ASP A 1068 6.07 36.23 -7.81
C ASP A 1068 6.74 36.53 -6.46
N ASN A 1069 6.27 35.94 -5.37
CA ASN A 1069 6.85 36.17 -4.03
C ASN A 1069 8.26 35.60 -3.89
N LEU A 1070 8.67 34.62 -4.71
CA LEU A 1070 10.04 34.07 -4.74
C LEU A 1070 11.00 35.05 -5.46
N GLN A 1071 10.49 35.81 -6.42
CA GLN A 1071 11.23 36.83 -7.18
C GLN A 1071 10.89 38.26 -6.71
N ASN A 1072 10.90 38.50 -5.40
CA ASN A 1072 10.71 39.82 -4.76
C ASN A 1072 9.43 40.58 -5.14
N LYS A 1073 8.38 39.89 -5.62
CA LYS A 1073 7.12 40.43 -6.16
C LYS A 1073 7.28 41.19 -7.48
N GLU A 1074 8.28 40.82 -8.28
CA GLU A 1074 8.29 41.18 -9.70
C GLU A 1074 7.04 40.63 -10.41
N ARG A 1075 6.58 41.38 -11.43
CA ARG A 1075 5.36 41.07 -12.18
C ARG A 1075 5.71 40.33 -13.47
N PHE A 1076 5.06 39.19 -13.66
CA PHE A 1076 5.13 38.38 -14.86
C PHE A 1076 3.71 38.12 -15.40
N THR A 1077 3.58 37.55 -16.59
CA THR A 1077 2.29 37.19 -17.19
C THR A 1077 2.34 35.72 -17.58
N GLU A 1078 1.36 34.92 -17.15
CA GLU A 1078 1.37 33.47 -17.35
C GLU A 1078 1.22 33.08 -18.83
N GLN A 1079 2.03 32.13 -19.30
CA GLN A 1079 2.14 31.79 -20.74
C GLN A 1079 1.66 30.37 -21.10
N GLY A 1080 1.43 29.50 -20.10
CA GLY A 1080 0.92 28.15 -20.33
C GLY A 1080 -0.59 28.08 -20.56
N ASP A 1081 -1.04 27.05 -21.29
CA ASP A 1081 -2.48 26.69 -21.45
C ASP A 1081 -3.13 26.23 -20.13
N ALA A 1082 -2.32 25.95 -19.10
CA ALA A 1082 -2.69 25.73 -17.70
C ALA A 1082 -1.44 25.88 -16.83
N LEU A 1083 -1.60 26.10 -15.53
CA LEU A 1083 -0.48 26.11 -14.57
C LEU A 1083 -0.16 24.68 -14.10
N THR A 1084 1.09 24.25 -14.32
CA THR A 1084 1.68 22.98 -13.85
C THR A 1084 2.76 23.21 -12.78
N PHE A 1085 3.25 22.13 -12.16
CA PHE A 1085 4.16 22.21 -11.00
C PHE A 1085 5.43 21.36 -11.19
N GLU A 1086 6.59 22.03 -11.17
CA GLU A 1086 7.93 21.43 -11.28
C GLU A 1086 8.90 21.92 -10.17
N SER A 1087 8.46 22.87 -9.33
CA SER A 1087 9.28 23.60 -8.36
C SER A 1087 8.42 24.29 -7.28
N GLU A 1088 9.06 25.02 -6.36
CA GLU A 1088 8.36 25.90 -5.39
C GLU A 1088 7.58 26.99 -6.12
N VAL A 1089 6.32 27.21 -5.73
CA VAL A 1089 5.43 28.21 -6.33
C VAL A 1089 4.82 29.06 -5.22
N ASP A 1090 4.93 30.39 -5.34
CA ASP A 1090 4.27 31.37 -4.47
C ASP A 1090 3.85 32.59 -5.33
N LYS A 1091 2.76 32.43 -6.08
CA LYS A 1091 2.29 33.38 -7.12
C LYS A 1091 0.95 34.01 -6.72
N ILE A 1092 0.88 35.35 -6.76
CA ILE A 1092 -0.36 36.13 -6.57
C ILE A 1092 -0.87 36.57 -7.94
N TYR A 1093 -1.87 35.85 -8.48
CA TYR A 1093 -2.53 36.17 -9.76
C TYR A 1093 -3.56 37.29 -9.60
N LEU A 1094 -3.55 38.22 -10.54
CA LEU A 1094 -4.22 39.51 -10.44
C LEU A 1094 -5.51 39.55 -11.26
N SER A 1095 -6.58 40.11 -10.69
CA SER A 1095 -7.87 40.31 -11.41
C SER A 1095 -8.41 39.02 -12.07
N THR A 1096 -8.26 37.89 -11.39
CA THR A 1096 -8.59 36.53 -11.84
C THR A 1096 -10.09 36.31 -12.01
N PRO A 1097 -10.52 35.40 -12.91
CA PRO A 1097 -11.92 35.12 -13.16
C PRO A 1097 -12.68 34.64 -11.90
N THR A 1098 -14.01 34.71 -11.96
CA THR A 1098 -14.90 34.25 -10.88
C THR A 1098 -14.97 32.73 -10.75
N LYS A 1099 -14.37 31.96 -11.67
CA LYS A 1099 -14.22 30.51 -11.63
C LYS A 1099 -12.77 30.14 -11.91
N ILE A 1100 -12.17 29.36 -11.01
CA ILE A 1100 -10.86 28.69 -11.18
C ILE A 1100 -11.10 27.18 -11.01
N ALA A 1101 -10.36 26.35 -11.73
CA ALA A 1101 -10.45 24.89 -11.64
C ALA A 1101 -9.09 24.28 -11.30
N ILE A 1102 -9.06 23.29 -10.40
CA ILE A 1102 -7.89 22.42 -10.16
C ILE A 1102 -8.28 21.04 -10.68
N LEU A 1103 -7.59 20.56 -11.71
CA LEU A 1103 -7.80 19.23 -12.27
C LEU A 1103 -6.81 18.27 -11.62
N ASP A 1104 -7.31 17.11 -11.19
CA ASP A 1104 -6.59 16.03 -10.51
C ASP A 1104 -6.94 14.75 -11.28
N HIS A 1105 -6.06 14.38 -12.21
CA HIS A 1105 -6.33 13.36 -13.22
C HIS A 1105 -6.23 11.94 -12.65
N GLU A 1106 -5.21 11.67 -11.83
CA GLU A 1106 -5.05 10.44 -11.05
C GLU A 1106 -6.32 10.08 -10.24
N LYS A 1107 -6.84 11.02 -9.44
CA LYS A 1107 -8.09 10.84 -8.66
C LYS A 1107 -9.36 11.20 -9.46
N LYS A 1108 -9.21 11.42 -10.76
CA LYS A 1108 -10.28 11.61 -11.77
C LYS A 1108 -11.34 12.64 -11.34
N ARG A 1109 -10.89 13.76 -10.77
CA ARG A 1109 -11.75 14.81 -10.20
C ARG A 1109 -11.28 16.22 -10.59
N THR A 1110 -12.16 17.19 -10.38
CA THR A 1110 -11.89 18.60 -10.59
C THR A 1110 -12.48 19.40 -9.44
N PHE A 1111 -11.64 20.12 -8.70
CA PHE A 1111 -12.11 21.15 -7.79
C PHE A 1111 -12.49 22.38 -8.59
N VAL A 1112 -13.70 22.90 -8.40
CA VAL A 1112 -14.16 24.15 -8.99
C VAL A 1112 -14.38 25.16 -7.88
N ILE A 1113 -13.53 26.18 -7.88
CA ILE A 1113 -13.57 27.33 -6.97
C ILE A 1113 -14.37 28.42 -7.67
N ARG A 1114 -15.50 28.85 -7.10
CA ARG A 1114 -16.20 30.07 -7.50
C ARG A 1114 -15.95 31.16 -6.47
N LYS A 1115 -15.62 32.38 -6.92
CA LYS A 1115 -15.34 33.53 -6.05
C LYS A 1115 -16.10 34.78 -6.45
N ASP A 1116 -16.53 35.53 -5.44
CA ASP A 1116 -17.29 36.79 -5.53
C ASP A 1116 -16.78 37.77 -4.46
N GLY A 1117 -16.73 39.06 -4.79
CA GLY A 1117 -16.10 40.10 -3.97
C GLY A 1117 -14.56 39.99 -3.81
N LEU A 1118 -13.93 39.01 -4.46
CA LEU A 1118 -12.52 38.63 -4.33
C LEU A 1118 -11.85 38.70 -5.73
N PRO A 1119 -11.11 39.78 -6.06
CA PRO A 1119 -10.57 40.00 -7.40
C PRO A 1119 -9.37 39.11 -7.72
N ASP A 1120 -8.58 38.71 -6.72
CA ASP A 1120 -7.28 38.06 -6.91
C ASP A 1120 -7.35 36.57 -6.58
N ALA A 1121 -6.30 35.82 -6.93
CA ALA A 1121 -6.08 34.48 -6.40
C ALA A 1121 -4.60 34.24 -6.08
N VAL A 1122 -4.31 33.38 -5.11
CA VAL A 1122 -2.92 32.99 -4.78
C VAL A 1122 -2.77 31.50 -5.03
N VAL A 1123 -1.67 31.08 -5.66
CA VAL A 1123 -1.30 29.66 -5.80
C VAL A 1123 0.00 29.42 -5.04
N TRP A 1124 -0.03 28.45 -4.12
CA TRP A 1124 1.11 28.14 -3.27
C TRP A 1124 1.37 26.62 -3.11
N ASN A 1125 2.61 26.21 -3.37
CA ASN A 1125 3.16 24.91 -2.99
C ASN A 1125 4.64 25.09 -2.61
N PRO A 1126 5.10 24.57 -1.44
CA PRO A 1126 6.45 24.79 -0.94
C PRO A 1126 7.54 23.97 -1.65
N TRP A 1127 7.19 22.84 -2.28
CA TRP A 1127 8.16 21.88 -2.84
C TRP A 1127 9.19 21.34 -1.81
N ASP A 1128 10.17 20.57 -2.29
CA ASP A 1128 11.04 19.72 -1.48
C ASP A 1128 11.82 20.48 -0.37
N LYS A 1129 12.53 21.55 -0.73
CA LYS A 1129 13.44 22.28 0.17
C LYS A 1129 12.71 23.12 1.20
N ARG A 1130 11.61 23.76 0.81
CA ARG A 1130 10.85 24.63 1.70
C ARG A 1130 10.00 23.80 2.67
N ALA A 1131 9.41 22.68 2.23
CA ALA A 1131 8.66 21.78 3.11
C ALA A 1131 9.52 21.31 4.29
N LYS A 1132 10.76 20.89 4.01
CA LYS A 1132 11.76 20.47 5.01
C LYS A 1132 12.23 21.60 5.95
N ALA A 1133 11.94 22.86 5.62
CA ALA A 1133 12.18 24.03 6.47
C ALA A 1133 10.94 24.49 7.27
N ILE A 1134 9.75 23.95 6.99
CA ILE A 1134 8.49 24.30 7.67
C ILE A 1134 8.25 23.27 8.78
N VAL A 1135 8.42 23.72 10.04
CA VAL A 1135 8.39 22.84 11.23
C VAL A 1135 7.05 22.11 11.39
N ASP A 1136 5.95 22.74 10.99
CA ASP A 1136 4.57 22.26 11.11
C ASP A 1136 4.01 21.60 9.83
N LEU A 1137 4.87 21.25 8.86
CA LEU A 1137 4.52 20.51 7.63
C LEU A 1137 5.42 19.29 7.46
N GLY A 1138 4.88 18.17 6.99
CA GLY A 1138 5.64 16.97 6.66
C GLY A 1138 6.61 17.17 5.48
N ASP A 1139 7.79 16.59 5.60
CA ASP A 1139 8.93 16.76 4.69
C ASP A 1139 8.62 16.39 3.23
N GLU A 1140 7.66 15.48 3.02
CA GLU A 1140 7.14 15.05 1.72
C GLU A 1140 5.64 15.36 1.53
N GLU A 1141 4.98 16.02 2.49
CA GLU A 1141 3.53 16.36 2.42
C GLU A 1141 3.23 17.39 1.32
N TYR A 1142 4.23 18.14 0.86
CA TYR A 1142 4.10 19.04 -0.30
C TYR A 1142 3.58 18.34 -1.56
N LYS A 1143 3.77 17.03 -1.69
CA LYS A 1143 3.31 16.24 -2.84
C LYS A 1143 1.79 16.19 -2.94
N HIS A 1144 1.09 16.17 -1.81
CA HIS A 1144 -0.35 15.87 -1.75
C HIS A 1144 -1.21 17.08 -1.34
N MET A 1145 -0.60 18.28 -1.36
CA MET A 1145 -1.27 19.54 -1.11
C MET A 1145 -1.10 20.51 -2.26
N LEU A 1146 -2.13 21.32 -2.50
CA LEU A 1146 -2.04 22.50 -3.33
C LEU A 1146 -2.91 23.58 -2.70
N CYS A 1147 -2.34 24.75 -2.42
CA CYS A 1147 -3.10 25.88 -1.92
C CYS A 1147 -3.53 26.78 -3.08
N VAL A 1148 -4.85 27.01 -3.23
CA VAL A 1148 -5.40 27.96 -4.20
C VAL A 1148 -6.41 28.86 -3.49
N GLU A 1149 -6.00 30.09 -3.23
CA GLU A 1149 -6.73 31.04 -2.38
C GLU A 1149 -7.63 31.95 -3.21
N ALA A 1150 -8.87 32.15 -2.77
CA ALA A 1150 -9.71 33.25 -3.27
C ALA A 1150 -9.42 34.51 -2.44
N ALA A 1151 -8.95 35.59 -3.08
CA ALA A 1151 -8.21 36.64 -2.37
C ALA A 1151 -8.51 38.08 -2.85
N ALA A 1152 -8.04 39.06 -2.07
CA ALA A 1152 -8.03 40.49 -2.34
C ALA A 1152 -6.72 41.06 -1.76
N VAL A 1153 -5.69 41.22 -2.60
CA VAL A 1153 -4.29 41.42 -2.17
C VAL A 1153 -3.60 42.57 -2.92
N GLU A 1154 -3.80 42.73 -4.23
CA GLU A 1154 -3.17 43.81 -5.00
C GLU A 1154 -3.74 45.18 -4.64
N LYS A 1155 -5.07 45.21 -4.44
CA LYS A 1155 -5.84 46.43 -4.15
C LYS A 1155 -6.54 46.27 -2.80
N PRO A 1156 -5.92 46.73 -1.70
CA PRO A 1156 -6.51 46.65 -0.36
C PRO A 1156 -7.91 47.27 -0.28
N ILE A 1157 -8.85 46.54 0.31
CA ILE A 1157 -10.24 46.95 0.49
C ILE A 1157 -10.28 48.04 1.56
N THR A 1158 -10.94 49.17 1.27
CA THR A 1158 -11.10 50.29 2.21
C THR A 1158 -12.58 50.51 2.52
N LEU A 1159 -12.94 50.51 3.80
CA LEU A 1159 -14.31 50.71 4.29
C LEU A 1159 -14.40 51.99 5.12
N LYS A 1160 -15.35 52.86 4.82
CA LYS A 1160 -15.76 53.98 5.69
C LYS A 1160 -16.66 53.48 6.83
N PRO A 1161 -16.81 54.22 7.95
CA PRO A 1161 -17.71 53.83 9.03
C PRO A 1161 -19.12 53.47 8.55
N GLY A 1162 -19.66 52.35 9.02
CA GLY A 1162 -20.97 51.83 8.64
C GLY A 1162 -21.00 51.01 7.33
N GLU A 1163 -20.00 51.15 6.45
CA GLU A 1163 -19.87 50.35 5.22
C GLU A 1163 -19.48 48.90 5.55
N GLU A 1164 -19.97 47.96 4.73
CA GLU A 1164 -19.71 46.52 4.82
C GLU A 1164 -19.16 46.01 3.49
N TRP A 1165 -18.07 45.24 3.53
CA TRP A 1165 -17.57 44.44 2.41
C TRP A 1165 -18.06 43.01 2.54
N ARG A 1166 -18.33 42.37 1.39
CA ARG A 1166 -18.67 40.97 1.28
C ARG A 1166 -17.69 40.25 0.36
N GLY A 1167 -17.14 39.12 0.80
CA GLY A 1167 -16.40 38.18 -0.02
C GLY A 1167 -16.97 36.78 0.14
N ARG A 1168 -17.11 36.05 -0.96
CA ARG A 1168 -17.65 34.68 -0.98
C ARG A 1168 -16.73 33.77 -1.77
N GLN A 1169 -16.53 32.57 -1.24
CA GLN A 1169 -15.96 31.42 -1.93
C GLN A 1169 -16.98 30.28 -1.91
N GLU A 1170 -17.03 29.52 -2.99
CA GLU A 1170 -17.83 28.31 -3.11
C GLU A 1170 -16.95 27.24 -3.74
N LEU A 1171 -16.87 26.10 -3.07
CA LEU A 1171 -16.03 24.96 -3.42
C LEU A 1171 -16.92 23.78 -3.79
N SER A 1172 -16.67 23.22 -4.96
CA SER A 1172 -17.38 22.05 -5.49
C SER A 1172 -16.37 21.07 -6.07
N ALA A 1173 -16.61 19.77 -5.93
CA ALA A 1173 -15.74 18.71 -6.45
C ALA A 1173 -16.54 17.84 -7.42
N VAL A 1174 -16.13 17.80 -8.69
CA VAL A 1174 -16.86 17.11 -9.76
C VAL A 1174 -15.98 16.06 -10.46
N PRO A 1175 -16.54 14.99 -11.06
CA PRO A 1175 -15.75 14.02 -11.81
C PRO A 1175 -15.07 14.61 -13.05
N SER A 1176 -13.84 14.19 -13.34
CA SER A 1176 -13.01 14.61 -14.50
C SER A 1176 -13.51 14.04 -15.86
N SER A 1177 -14.80 13.69 -15.96
CA SER A 1177 -15.45 13.45 -17.25
C SER A 1177 -15.69 14.74 -18.06
N TYR A 1178 -15.31 15.90 -17.51
CA TYR A 1178 -15.23 17.18 -18.20
C TYR A 1178 -14.04 17.20 -19.17
N CYS A 1179 -14.18 16.54 -20.32
CA CYS A 1179 -13.30 16.80 -21.45
C CYS A 1179 -13.41 18.28 -21.87
N SER A 1180 -12.27 18.88 -22.22
CA SER A 1180 -12.18 20.25 -22.73
C SER A 1180 -13.08 20.42 -23.97
N GLY A 1181 -13.94 21.46 -23.97
CA GLY A 1181 -14.78 21.74 -25.14
C GLY A 1181 -16.02 22.63 -24.96
N GLN A 1182 -16.52 22.90 -23.74
CA GLN A 1182 -17.69 23.76 -23.55
C GLN A 1182 -17.55 24.80 -22.42
N LEU A 1183 -17.01 25.95 -22.80
CA LEU A 1183 -17.32 27.26 -22.22
C LEU A 1183 -18.10 28.08 -23.26
N ASP A 1184 -19.42 27.90 -23.39
CA ASP A 1184 -20.30 28.80 -24.15
C ASP A 1184 -21.32 29.47 -23.20
N PRO A 1185 -21.18 30.79 -22.92
CA PRO A 1185 -22.00 31.51 -21.94
C PRO A 1185 -23.40 31.87 -22.49
N ARG A 1186 -24.28 30.88 -22.64
CA ARG A 1186 -25.66 31.07 -23.19
C ARG A 1186 -26.83 30.65 -22.29
N ARG A 1187 -26.60 30.40 -20.99
CA ARG A 1187 -27.69 30.16 -20.00
C ARG A 1187 -27.50 30.93 -18.69
N VAL A 1188 -27.18 32.22 -18.81
CA VAL A 1188 -27.40 33.22 -17.77
C VAL A 1188 -28.28 34.31 -18.40
N LEU A 1189 -29.43 34.61 -17.78
CA LEU A 1189 -30.55 35.41 -18.29
C LEU A 1189 -31.29 34.75 -19.50
N GLY A 1190 -32.59 34.45 -19.35
CA GLY A 1190 -33.36 33.82 -20.43
C GLY A 1190 -34.85 33.54 -20.19
N SER A 1191 -35.28 33.36 -18.93
CA SER A 1191 -36.70 33.31 -18.50
C SER A 1191 -36.78 33.44 -16.99
#